data_AF-A0A5D6Y9F2-F1
#
_entry.id   AF-A0A5D6Y9F2-F1
#
_cell.length_a   1.000
_cell.length_b   1.000
_cell.length_c   1.000
_cell.angle_alpha   90.00
_cell.angle_beta   90.00
_cell.angle_gamma   90.00
#
_symmetry.space_group_name_H-M   'P 1'
#
loop_
_entity.id
_entity.type
_entity.pdbx_description
1 polymer ?
#
loop_
_entity_poly.entity_id
_entity_poly.type
_entity_poly.pdbx_seq_one_letter_code
_entity_poly.pdbx_strand_id
1 'polypeptide(L)'
;MADTASDADAGASLVAEMQSVLTHIPDAISLYKTELEKLLTAFVKSQESEQRLLYRTKEILTEIHSSHEAMLRDQEEENEVAVQKKKTKLELEAVHQQIAASHQMEADKQQKLNDLRGNLALLQEELSKLSAPGSNTNGEVLLNEEQELHIASMKRQRADYARDVEAKSTTLQDLRRDTSNLYALLQEEEAKNAQLEENQANVSSMIQEKRQLTEKEVRRKNALERDLKLQKQTLEHLQLELAAKEALKRENEENIRRKELLMRESKHKMEKYLKQYDALFRTTHSLTEAMQAQWQKNVELHKDNVHVEQELGAKESQNQAISRDAVKIEKLIELAREQVADIDAKRSECDAERERIKFELENVMNGEMEAEKKQSELLKKKLDEMLREREVLNKMLVKANDRTQATFDLMKIKENTMKNLENEMNGLKTQVKKQRAQIQQLVGDREKYEREAAQATQKFMTSLEEAKLQELQVVSLQQKIVESESRLKQQQNLYEAVRTDRNLYSKQLIESQEEIGDMKRKFKIMNHQIEQLKEEITSKDHALVKEHFDHHKVDKEKELLKNELLRIKKQIQSSEQIILNQELEVTKLAKIIQEADEEKQRQVKEYGCVIHDRDTLRQQLIQRNEELHVLYEKIKIQRSTLSKGHHQFQEKQKEVRSLHERIHSLSFEKDASNNQLEHEDSLKHELFRLEKELLQEKTKIRALSDELDHPLNVHRWRKLEGSDPKRFEVIRKLQATQKKLIKKYEETMLKDLLILEKEKLYVELKTILARQPGAEVAEQLAVYKETLKAKQNQMRKMEEELKMYKLQVNEYRRDQELLEKEKQRLEHEWIDAQLRQYGAGSSSNQFGVGILFSGSTPES
;
A
#
# COMPACT_ATOMS: atom_id res chain seq x y z
N MET A 1 -32.28 36.28 28.96
CA MET A 1 -32.45 36.85 27.60
C MET A 1 -32.35 38.38 27.57
N ALA A 2 -32.37 39.09 28.72
CA ALA A 2 -32.10 40.53 28.73
C ALA A 2 -30.59 40.84 28.65
N ASP A 3 -29.78 40.05 29.34
CA ASP A 3 -28.39 40.37 29.68
C ASP A 3 -27.46 40.39 28.45
N THR A 4 -27.64 39.43 27.52
CA THR A 4 -26.78 39.27 26.33
C THR A 4 -27.01 40.31 25.23
N ALA A 5 -27.92 41.28 25.43
CA ALA A 5 -27.98 42.49 24.62
C ALA A 5 -27.02 43.58 25.11
N SER A 6 -26.67 43.58 26.41
CA SER A 6 -25.83 44.60 27.05
C SER A 6 -24.37 44.53 26.57
N ASP A 7 -23.80 43.33 26.49
CA ASP A 7 -22.37 43.15 26.18
C ASP A 7 -22.00 43.55 24.75
N ALA A 8 -22.94 43.38 23.80
CA ALA A 8 -22.73 43.77 22.40
C ALA A 8 -22.58 45.29 22.22
N ASP A 9 -23.37 46.07 22.97
CA ASP A 9 -23.38 47.53 22.96
C ASP A 9 -22.17 48.09 23.72
N ALA A 10 -21.83 47.47 24.87
CA ALA A 10 -20.64 47.79 25.65
C ALA A 10 -19.33 47.64 24.83
N GLY A 11 -19.20 46.57 24.05
CA GLY A 11 -18.05 46.36 23.17
C GLY A 11 -17.96 47.41 22.04
N ALA A 12 -19.09 47.85 21.50
CA ALA A 12 -19.12 48.92 20.50
C ALA A 12 -18.70 50.29 21.09
N SER A 13 -19.13 50.60 22.32
CA SER A 13 -18.67 51.80 23.05
C SER A 13 -17.15 51.77 23.28
N LEU A 14 -16.60 50.63 23.70
CA LEU A 14 -15.16 50.47 23.94
C LEU A 14 -14.33 50.69 22.66
N VAL A 15 -14.81 50.22 21.50
CA VAL A 15 -14.17 50.48 20.20
C VAL A 15 -14.17 51.97 19.87
N ALA A 16 -15.29 52.68 20.09
CA ALA A 16 -15.38 54.11 19.86
C ALA A 16 -14.46 54.93 20.79
N GLU A 17 -14.37 54.54 22.07
CA GLU A 17 -13.45 55.15 23.04
C GLU A 17 -11.98 54.92 22.65
N MET A 18 -11.60 53.71 22.26
CA MET A 18 -10.23 53.42 21.81
C MET A 18 -9.87 54.16 20.51
N GLN A 19 -10.81 54.32 19.58
CA GLN A 19 -10.61 55.16 18.38
C GLN A 19 -10.42 56.65 18.76
N SER A 20 -11.22 57.16 19.69
CA SER A 20 -11.07 58.52 20.22
C SER A 20 -9.67 58.72 20.83
N VAL A 21 -9.22 57.80 21.69
CA VAL A 21 -7.87 57.84 22.28
C VAL A 21 -6.78 57.83 21.21
N LEU A 22 -6.86 56.95 20.20
CA LEU A 22 -5.89 56.85 19.10
C LEU A 22 -5.73 58.15 18.28
N THR A 23 -6.80 58.95 18.15
CA THR A 23 -6.73 60.26 17.48
C THR A 23 -6.01 61.35 18.30
N HIS A 24 -5.88 61.17 19.63
CA HIS A 24 -5.25 62.14 20.53
C HIS A 24 -3.80 61.79 20.94
N ILE A 25 -3.23 60.67 20.48
CA ILE A 25 -1.84 60.29 20.77
C ILE A 25 -0.86 61.14 19.93
N PRO A 26 0.13 61.84 20.54
CA PRO A 26 1.15 62.59 19.81
C PRO A 26 2.12 61.70 19.01
N ASP A 27 2.58 62.20 17.85
CA ASP A 27 3.45 61.46 16.91
C ASP A 27 4.78 60.96 17.50
N ALA A 28 5.24 61.58 18.59
CA ALA A 28 6.41 61.16 19.37
C ALA A 28 6.30 59.72 19.92
N ILE A 29 5.10 59.13 19.95
CA ILE A 29 4.85 57.75 20.39
C ILE A 29 4.14 56.91 19.30
N SER A 30 4.38 57.23 18.03
CA SER A 30 3.81 56.56 16.85
C SER A 30 3.98 55.02 16.80
N LEU A 31 5.06 54.49 17.40
CA LEU A 31 5.24 53.04 17.60
C LEU A 31 4.15 52.42 18.50
N TYR A 32 3.80 53.07 19.61
CA TYR A 32 2.75 52.60 20.51
C TYR A 32 1.36 52.78 19.89
N LYS A 33 1.14 53.87 19.15
CA LYS A 33 -0.07 54.09 18.36
C LYS A 33 -0.31 52.97 17.34
N THR A 34 0.72 52.58 16.58
CA THR A 34 0.60 51.49 15.59
C THR A 34 0.52 50.09 16.19
N GLU A 35 0.87 49.87 17.46
CA GLU A 35 0.53 48.63 18.17
C GLU A 35 -0.88 48.63 18.76
N LEU A 36 -1.36 49.77 19.29
CA LEU A 36 -2.76 49.92 19.69
C LEU A 36 -3.73 49.81 18.52
N GLU A 37 -3.38 50.33 17.33
CA GLU A 37 -4.16 50.15 16.09
C GLU A 37 -4.26 48.67 15.68
N LYS A 38 -3.18 47.89 15.83
CA LYS A 38 -3.19 46.43 15.58
C LYS A 38 -4.05 45.70 16.60
N LEU A 39 -3.92 46.03 17.90
CA LEU A 39 -4.73 45.45 18.98
C LEU A 39 -6.23 45.74 18.79
N LEU A 40 -6.59 46.99 18.46
CA LEU A 40 -7.96 47.38 18.15
C LEU A 40 -8.49 46.64 16.92
N THR A 41 -7.69 46.52 15.85
CA THR A 41 -8.07 45.78 14.64
C THR A 41 -8.27 44.29 14.93
N ALA A 42 -7.49 43.70 15.84
CA ALA A 42 -7.67 42.32 16.30
C ALA A 42 -8.93 42.16 17.17
N PHE A 43 -9.17 43.11 18.08
CA PHE A 43 -10.36 43.13 18.95
C PHE A 43 -11.65 43.24 18.14
N VAL A 44 -11.74 44.19 17.18
CA VAL A 44 -12.89 44.34 16.28
C VAL A 44 -13.15 43.05 15.50
N LYS A 45 -12.10 42.43 14.92
CA LYS A 45 -12.24 41.14 14.21
C LYS A 45 -12.71 40.00 15.12
N SER A 46 -12.27 39.99 16.39
CA SER A 46 -12.75 39.05 17.40
C SER A 46 -14.23 39.25 17.67
N GLN A 47 -14.66 40.49 17.95
CA GLN A 47 -16.05 40.86 18.21
C GLN A 47 -16.96 40.56 17.01
N GLU A 48 -16.54 40.83 15.77
CA GLU A 48 -17.29 40.43 14.58
C GLU A 48 -17.39 38.90 14.42
N SER A 49 -16.36 38.14 14.85
CA SER A 49 -16.39 36.68 14.79
C SER A 49 -17.34 36.08 15.85
N GLU A 50 -17.35 36.67 17.04
CA GLU A 50 -18.26 36.34 18.13
C GLU A 50 -19.70 36.68 17.78
N GLN A 51 -19.97 37.87 17.22
CA GLN A 51 -21.31 38.23 16.72
C GLN A 51 -21.79 37.29 15.62
N ARG A 52 -20.90 36.83 14.71
CA ARG A 52 -21.25 35.80 13.70
C ARG A 52 -21.56 34.45 14.33
N LEU A 53 -20.85 34.02 15.38
CA LEU A 53 -21.15 32.80 16.13
C LEU A 53 -22.46 32.92 16.94
N LEU A 54 -22.74 34.08 17.54
CA LEU A 54 -24.00 34.36 18.24
C LEU A 54 -25.19 34.45 17.28
N TYR A 55 -24.98 34.93 16.05
CA TYR A 55 -26.01 34.90 15.01
C TYR A 55 -26.25 33.46 14.53
N ARG A 56 -25.20 32.70 14.20
CA ARG A 56 -25.34 31.31 13.73
C ARG A 56 -25.89 30.37 14.80
N THR A 57 -25.61 30.59 16.09
CA THR A 57 -26.25 29.84 17.18
C THR A 57 -27.72 30.22 17.38
N LYS A 58 -28.12 31.48 17.14
CA LYS A 58 -29.55 31.85 17.07
C LYS A 58 -30.26 31.17 15.89
N GLU A 59 -29.65 31.16 14.70
CA GLU A 59 -30.19 30.44 13.54
C GLU A 59 -30.37 28.95 13.85
N ILE A 60 -29.33 28.28 14.35
CA ILE A 60 -29.39 26.85 14.73
C ILE A 60 -30.43 26.60 15.82
N LEU A 61 -30.60 27.50 16.80
CA LEU A 61 -31.68 27.37 17.79
C LEU A 61 -33.07 27.51 17.17
N THR A 62 -33.27 28.39 16.17
CA THR A 62 -34.55 28.48 15.42
C THR A 62 -34.78 27.30 14.48
N GLU A 63 -33.72 26.77 13.84
CA GLU A 63 -33.76 25.53 13.05
C GLU A 63 -34.17 24.35 13.95
N ILE A 64 -33.57 24.22 15.14
CA ILE A 64 -33.94 23.19 16.14
C ILE A 64 -35.37 23.37 16.65
N HIS A 65 -35.80 24.60 16.97
CA HIS A 65 -37.15 24.84 17.49
C HIS A 65 -38.22 24.50 16.44
N SER A 66 -38.05 24.95 15.20
CA SER A 66 -38.97 24.62 14.09
C SER A 66 -38.98 23.12 13.75
N SER A 67 -37.83 22.44 13.84
CA SER A 67 -37.76 20.98 13.71
C SER A 67 -38.45 20.24 14.87
N HIS A 68 -38.44 20.80 16.08
CA HIS A 68 -39.13 20.23 17.24
C HIS A 68 -40.65 20.47 17.16
N GLU A 69 -41.09 21.65 16.73
CA GLU A 69 -42.50 21.95 16.44
C GLU A 69 -43.06 21.14 15.26
N ALA A 70 -42.21 20.73 14.31
CA ALA A 70 -42.59 19.77 13.26
C ALA A 70 -42.76 18.37 13.86
N MET A 71 -41.74 17.86 14.56
CA MET A 71 -41.79 16.55 15.24
C MET A 71 -42.99 16.41 16.19
N LEU A 72 -43.34 17.47 16.94
CA LEU A 72 -44.49 17.46 17.84
C LEU A 72 -45.81 17.36 17.06
N ARG A 73 -45.95 18.06 15.93
CA ARG A 73 -47.14 17.95 15.07
C ARG A 73 -47.24 16.60 14.37
N ASP A 74 -46.14 16.07 13.83
CA ASP A 74 -46.09 14.71 13.27
C ASP A 74 -46.53 13.68 14.33
N GLN A 75 -46.11 13.87 15.59
CA GLN A 75 -46.48 13.01 16.71
C GLN A 75 -47.94 13.22 17.17
N GLU A 76 -48.51 14.42 17.08
CA GLU A 76 -49.93 14.68 17.31
C GLU A 76 -50.78 14.03 16.20
N GLU A 77 -50.39 14.15 14.92
CA GLU A 77 -51.06 13.50 13.79
C GLU A 77 -50.99 11.96 13.89
N GLU A 78 -49.85 11.37 14.24
CA GLU A 78 -49.76 9.93 14.51
C GLU A 78 -50.71 9.49 15.65
N ASN A 79 -50.85 10.30 16.71
CA ASN A 79 -51.76 10.00 17.81
C ASN A 79 -53.23 10.13 17.40
N GLU A 80 -53.61 11.16 16.63
CA GLU A 80 -54.97 11.27 16.09
C GLU A 80 -55.31 10.10 15.15
N VAL A 81 -54.40 9.74 14.24
CA VAL A 81 -54.56 8.58 13.35
C VAL A 81 -54.65 7.28 14.15
N ALA A 82 -53.89 7.13 15.23
CA ALA A 82 -54.00 5.97 16.14
C ALA A 82 -55.35 5.92 16.87
N VAL A 83 -55.89 7.07 17.30
CA VAL A 83 -57.21 7.17 17.93
C VAL A 83 -58.33 6.87 16.92
N GLN A 84 -58.28 7.43 15.71
CA GLN A 84 -59.22 7.14 14.63
C GLN A 84 -59.19 5.65 14.23
N LYS A 85 -57.99 5.06 14.14
CA LYS A 85 -57.79 3.62 13.87
C LYS A 85 -58.32 2.73 14.99
N LYS A 86 -58.25 3.18 16.25
CA LYS A 86 -58.84 2.47 17.40
C LYS A 86 -60.37 2.58 17.41
N LYS A 87 -60.93 3.75 17.07
CA LYS A 87 -62.37 3.99 16.94
C LYS A 87 -62.98 3.15 15.82
N THR A 88 -62.43 3.23 14.61
CA THR A 88 -62.88 2.44 13.45
C THR A 88 -62.74 0.93 13.66
N LYS A 89 -61.74 0.47 14.43
CA LYS A 89 -61.63 -0.94 14.84
C LYS A 89 -62.73 -1.37 15.80
N LEU A 90 -63.11 -0.53 16.76
CA LEU A 90 -64.26 -0.78 17.65
C LEU A 90 -65.60 -0.75 16.90
N GLU A 91 -65.74 0.14 15.92
CA GLU A 91 -66.90 0.20 15.02
C GLU A 91 -67.00 -1.06 14.15
N LEU A 92 -65.89 -1.55 13.60
CA LEU A 92 -65.82 -2.84 12.89
C LEU A 92 -66.12 -4.03 13.81
N GLU A 93 -65.65 -4.04 15.05
CA GLU A 93 -65.95 -5.10 16.02
C GLU A 93 -67.43 -5.09 16.42
N ALA A 94 -68.05 -3.92 16.58
CA ALA A 94 -69.49 -3.78 16.80
C ALA A 94 -70.30 -4.24 15.57
N VAL A 95 -69.91 -3.86 14.35
CA VAL A 95 -70.55 -4.32 13.10
C VAL A 95 -70.39 -5.83 12.94
N HIS A 96 -69.23 -6.42 13.25
CA HIS A 96 -69.07 -7.88 13.24
C HIS A 96 -69.94 -8.58 14.29
N GLN A 97 -70.11 -8.02 15.48
CA GLN A 97 -71.06 -8.56 16.47
C GLN A 97 -72.51 -8.44 16.00
N GLN A 98 -72.87 -7.34 15.33
CA GLN A 98 -74.22 -7.14 14.78
C GLN A 98 -74.50 -8.07 13.59
N ILE A 99 -73.52 -8.32 12.72
CA ILE A 99 -73.58 -9.33 11.65
C ILE A 99 -73.69 -10.73 12.23
N ALA A 100 -72.90 -11.07 13.26
CA ALA A 100 -72.99 -12.37 13.94
C ALA A 100 -74.36 -12.58 14.60
N ALA A 101 -74.93 -11.55 15.25
CA ALA A 101 -76.28 -11.58 15.81
C ALA A 101 -77.34 -11.70 14.69
N SER A 102 -77.15 -11.03 13.55
CA SER A 102 -78.03 -11.15 12.39
C SER A 102 -78.01 -12.56 11.80
N HIS A 103 -76.83 -13.16 11.59
CA HIS A 103 -76.71 -14.54 11.12
C HIS A 103 -77.22 -15.57 12.14
N GLN A 104 -77.11 -15.31 13.45
CA GLN A 104 -77.75 -16.15 14.47
C GLN A 104 -79.28 -16.07 14.36
N MET A 105 -79.86 -14.86 14.23
CA MET A 105 -81.30 -14.70 13.98
C MET A 105 -81.74 -15.28 12.63
N GLU A 106 -80.87 -15.29 11.63
CA GLU A 106 -81.11 -15.84 10.30
C GLU A 106 -81.08 -17.37 10.32
N ALA A 107 -80.15 -17.98 11.05
CA ALA A 107 -80.13 -19.42 11.34
C ALA A 107 -81.38 -19.84 12.14
N ASP A 108 -81.72 -19.11 13.21
CA ASP A 108 -82.94 -19.35 14.00
C ASP A 108 -84.22 -19.22 13.14
N LYS A 109 -84.24 -18.29 12.18
CA LYS A 109 -85.35 -18.14 11.20
C LYS A 109 -85.36 -19.29 10.20
N GLN A 110 -84.22 -19.68 9.63
CA GLN A 110 -84.12 -20.79 8.68
C GLN A 110 -84.49 -22.13 9.33
N GLN A 111 -84.11 -22.34 10.59
CA GLN A 111 -84.54 -23.51 11.37
C GLN A 111 -86.06 -23.52 11.54
N LYS A 112 -86.67 -22.41 12.00
CA LYS A 112 -88.14 -22.27 12.08
C LYS A 112 -88.85 -22.41 10.73
N LEU A 113 -88.22 -21.97 9.63
CA LEU A 113 -88.77 -22.09 8.27
C LEU A 113 -88.71 -23.56 7.79
N ASN A 114 -87.67 -24.31 8.17
CA ASN A 114 -87.59 -25.75 7.92
C ASN A 114 -88.59 -26.53 8.80
N ASP A 115 -88.77 -26.15 10.07
CA ASP A 115 -89.81 -26.72 10.94
C ASP A 115 -91.23 -26.45 10.37
N LEU A 116 -91.48 -25.23 9.89
CA LEU A 116 -92.75 -24.88 9.21
C LEU A 116 -92.93 -25.62 7.88
N ARG A 117 -91.86 -25.91 7.13
CA ARG A 117 -91.91 -26.77 5.93
C ARG A 117 -92.21 -28.23 6.28
N GLY A 118 -91.68 -28.74 7.39
CA GLY A 118 -92.04 -30.07 7.91
C GLY A 118 -93.53 -30.15 8.28
N ASN A 119 -94.04 -29.14 8.98
CA ASN A 119 -95.46 -29.06 9.34
C ASN A 119 -96.38 -28.88 8.11
N LEU A 120 -95.95 -28.13 7.09
CA LEU A 120 -96.68 -28.01 5.82
C LEU A 120 -96.73 -29.34 5.05
N ALA A 121 -95.64 -30.12 5.03
CA ALA A 121 -95.65 -31.44 4.40
C ALA A 121 -96.65 -32.40 5.06
N LEU A 122 -96.73 -32.40 6.40
CA LEU A 122 -97.72 -33.19 7.15
C LEU A 122 -99.16 -32.74 6.86
N LEU A 123 -99.42 -31.43 6.82
CA LEU A 123 -100.74 -30.88 6.49
C LEU A 123 -101.16 -31.13 5.03
N GLN A 124 -100.20 -31.23 4.09
CA GLN A 124 -100.48 -31.62 2.70
C GLN A 124 -100.84 -33.11 2.56
N GLU A 125 -100.37 -33.97 3.47
CA GLU A 125 -100.81 -35.38 3.52
C GLU A 125 -102.22 -35.52 4.10
N GLU A 126 -102.60 -34.75 5.12
CA GLU A 126 -103.96 -34.76 5.69
C GLU A 126 -105.02 -34.16 4.74
N LEU A 127 -104.69 -33.11 3.99
CA LEU A 127 -105.59 -32.52 2.99
C LEU A 127 -105.89 -33.44 1.79
N SER A 128 -105.15 -34.53 1.61
CA SER A 128 -105.35 -35.48 0.50
C SER A 128 -106.60 -36.38 0.62
N LYS A 129 -107.34 -36.30 1.74
CA LYS A 129 -108.41 -37.27 2.09
C LYS A 129 -109.82 -36.69 2.28
N LEU A 130 -110.06 -35.41 2.04
CA LEU A 130 -111.39 -34.80 2.24
C LEU A 130 -111.89 -33.89 1.09
N SER A 131 -113.18 -34.03 0.81
CA SER A 131 -114.05 -33.21 -0.08
C SER A 131 -113.93 -33.34 -1.62
N ALA A 132 -114.87 -34.12 -2.16
CA ALA A 132 -115.72 -33.72 -3.28
C ALA A 132 -117.18 -33.71 -2.75
N PRO A 133 -118.29 -33.52 -3.53
CA PRO A 133 -118.43 -33.07 -4.93
C PRO A 133 -119.55 -31.99 -5.17
N GLY A 134 -119.62 -31.42 -6.38
CA GLY A 134 -120.88 -30.88 -6.98
C GLY A 134 -121.45 -29.55 -6.46
N SER A 135 -122.59 -29.02 -6.93
CA SER A 135 -123.38 -29.26 -8.16
C SER A 135 -124.53 -28.22 -8.32
N ASN A 136 -124.84 -27.74 -9.54
CA ASN A 136 -126.17 -27.34 -10.09
C ASN A 136 -127.10 -26.33 -9.33
N THR A 137 -128.14 -25.66 -9.88
CA THR A 137 -128.65 -25.33 -11.24
C THR A 137 -129.70 -24.20 -11.17
N ASN A 138 -129.89 -23.46 -12.28
CA ASN A 138 -131.12 -22.93 -12.92
C ASN A 138 -132.41 -22.62 -12.12
N GLY A 139 -133.15 -21.56 -12.54
CA GLY A 139 -134.61 -21.45 -12.35
C GLY A 139 -135.20 -20.05 -12.60
N GLU A 140 -136.22 -19.94 -13.47
CA GLU A 140 -136.93 -18.67 -13.77
C GLU A 140 -138.38 -18.64 -13.25
N VAL A 141 -138.78 -17.45 -12.76
CA VAL A 141 -140.08 -16.73 -12.95
C VAL A 141 -141.42 -17.50 -12.84
N LEU A 142 -142.31 -17.02 -11.96
CA LEU A 142 -143.70 -16.58 -12.30
C LEU A 142 -144.41 -15.84 -11.13
N LEU A 143 -145.51 -15.14 -11.42
CA LEU A 143 -146.31 -14.31 -10.50
C LEU A 143 -147.44 -15.12 -9.79
N ASN A 144 -148.06 -14.72 -8.66
CA ASN A 144 -148.51 -13.37 -8.28
C ASN A 144 -148.78 -13.15 -6.76
N GLU A 145 -149.00 -11.87 -6.38
CA GLU A 145 -149.85 -11.33 -5.28
C GLU A 145 -149.60 -11.62 -3.77
N GLU A 146 -149.18 -12.81 -3.32
CA GLU A 146 -148.41 -12.88 -2.03
C GLU A 146 -147.03 -12.20 -2.20
N GLN A 147 -146.70 -11.91 -3.46
CA GLN A 147 -145.41 -11.46 -3.91
C GLN A 147 -145.15 -9.97 -3.69
N GLU A 148 -146.08 -9.11 -3.24
CA GLU A 148 -145.68 -7.72 -2.94
C GLU A 148 -144.73 -7.65 -1.73
N LEU A 149 -145.00 -8.44 -0.68
CA LEU A 149 -144.08 -8.62 0.45
C LEU A 149 -142.82 -9.38 0.03
N HIS A 150 -142.95 -10.39 -0.83
CA HIS A 150 -141.77 -11.10 -1.34
C HIS A 150 -140.92 -10.22 -2.28
N ILE A 151 -141.50 -9.31 -3.05
CA ILE A 151 -140.81 -8.33 -3.91
C ILE A 151 -140.20 -7.22 -3.07
N ALA A 152 -140.82 -6.80 -1.96
CA ALA A 152 -140.16 -5.91 -0.99
C ALA A 152 -138.93 -6.59 -0.36
N SER A 153 -139.05 -7.86 0.02
CA SER A 153 -137.94 -8.69 0.51
C SER A 153 -136.85 -8.89 -0.56
N MET A 154 -137.21 -9.24 -1.80
CA MET A 154 -136.28 -9.47 -2.90
C MET A 154 -135.69 -8.17 -3.45
N LYS A 155 -136.37 -7.03 -3.34
CA LYS A 155 -135.78 -5.70 -3.61
C LYS A 155 -134.78 -5.31 -2.52
N ARG A 156 -135.03 -5.65 -1.24
CA ARG A 156 -134.00 -5.54 -0.19
C ARG A 156 -132.83 -6.45 -0.49
N GLN A 157 -133.03 -7.77 -0.59
CA GLN A 157 -131.98 -8.73 -0.90
C GLN A 157 -131.22 -8.37 -2.19
N ARG A 158 -131.88 -7.89 -3.25
CA ARG A 158 -131.20 -7.44 -4.48
C ARG A 158 -130.45 -6.11 -4.31
N ALA A 159 -130.92 -5.18 -3.48
CA ALA A 159 -130.18 -3.97 -3.14
C ALA A 159 -129.01 -4.25 -2.19
N ASP A 160 -129.17 -5.22 -1.30
CA ASP A 160 -128.15 -5.65 -0.34
C ASP A 160 -127.10 -6.51 -1.06
N TYR A 161 -127.47 -7.42 -1.98
CA TYR A 161 -126.55 -8.07 -2.91
C TYR A 161 -125.89 -7.09 -3.89
N ALA A 162 -126.58 -6.03 -4.32
CA ALA A 162 -125.94 -4.98 -5.14
C ALA A 162 -124.87 -4.24 -4.33
N ARG A 163 -125.16 -3.85 -3.08
CA ARG A 163 -124.16 -3.30 -2.14
C ARG A 163 -123.04 -4.29 -1.84
N ASP A 164 -123.34 -5.57 -1.71
CA ASP A 164 -122.36 -6.62 -1.45
C ASP A 164 -121.44 -6.82 -2.66
N VAL A 165 -121.96 -6.71 -3.89
CA VAL A 165 -121.19 -6.72 -5.14
C VAL A 165 -120.40 -5.42 -5.32
N GLU A 166 -120.95 -4.25 -4.97
CA GLU A 166 -120.22 -2.98 -4.98
C GLU A 166 -119.08 -3.00 -3.94
N ALA A 167 -119.33 -3.45 -2.70
CA ALA A 167 -118.33 -3.58 -1.65
C ALA A 167 -117.27 -4.66 -1.96
N LYS A 168 -117.66 -5.77 -2.59
CA LYS A 168 -116.72 -6.78 -3.10
C LYS A 168 -115.95 -6.26 -4.31
N SER A 169 -116.53 -5.40 -5.14
CA SER A 169 -115.85 -4.75 -6.27
C SER A 169 -114.86 -3.68 -5.81
N THR A 170 -115.20 -2.84 -4.83
CA THR A 170 -114.26 -1.87 -4.26
C THR A 170 -113.13 -2.58 -3.54
N THR A 171 -113.42 -3.58 -2.69
CA THR A 171 -112.34 -4.35 -2.04
C THR A 171 -111.50 -5.16 -3.04
N LEU A 172 -112.04 -5.64 -4.18
CA LEU A 172 -111.21 -6.19 -5.27
C LEU A 172 -110.35 -5.13 -5.96
N GLN A 173 -110.86 -3.91 -6.11
CA GLN A 173 -110.14 -2.79 -6.70
C GLN A 173 -109.02 -2.29 -5.78
N ASP A 174 -109.28 -2.23 -4.47
CA ASP A 174 -108.30 -1.93 -3.43
C ASP A 174 -107.24 -3.04 -3.34
N LEU A 175 -107.64 -4.32 -3.29
CA LEU A 175 -106.68 -5.45 -3.33
C LEU A 175 -105.85 -5.49 -4.62
N ARG A 176 -106.40 -5.09 -5.78
CA ARG A 176 -105.65 -4.93 -7.04
C ARG A 176 -104.69 -3.75 -7.00
N ARG A 177 -105.09 -2.64 -6.39
CA ARG A 177 -104.24 -1.47 -6.16
C ARG A 177 -103.11 -1.80 -5.20
N ASP A 178 -103.39 -2.52 -4.11
CA ASP A 178 -102.39 -2.91 -3.12
C ASP A 178 -101.46 -4.00 -3.62
N THR A 179 -101.93 -4.97 -4.42
CA THR A 179 -101.02 -5.89 -5.14
C THR A 179 -100.18 -5.16 -6.19
N SER A 180 -100.70 -4.14 -6.87
CA SER A 180 -99.90 -3.28 -7.76
C SER A 180 -98.86 -2.45 -6.99
N ASN A 181 -99.21 -1.95 -5.80
CA ASN A 181 -98.29 -1.21 -4.92
C ASN A 181 -97.18 -2.13 -4.37
N LEU A 182 -97.55 -3.34 -3.92
CA LEU A 182 -96.61 -4.37 -3.45
C LEU A 182 -95.71 -4.87 -4.57
N TYR A 183 -96.19 -4.97 -5.81
CA TYR A 183 -95.37 -5.34 -6.97
C TYR A 183 -94.39 -4.23 -7.35
N ALA A 184 -94.80 -2.96 -7.26
CA ALA A 184 -93.90 -1.82 -7.45
C ALA A 184 -92.83 -1.76 -6.35
N LEU A 185 -93.20 -1.97 -5.08
CA LEU A 185 -92.26 -2.07 -3.96
C LEU A 185 -91.31 -3.27 -4.12
N LEU A 186 -91.81 -4.42 -4.59
CA LEU A 186 -90.97 -5.59 -4.88
C LEU A 186 -89.93 -5.27 -5.95
N GLN A 187 -90.32 -4.62 -7.05
CA GLN A 187 -89.37 -4.18 -8.09
C GLN A 187 -88.38 -3.13 -7.58
N GLU A 188 -88.79 -2.24 -6.67
CA GLU A 188 -87.90 -1.26 -6.04
C GLU A 188 -86.86 -1.93 -5.14
N GLU A 189 -87.26 -2.92 -4.33
CA GLU A 189 -86.33 -3.70 -3.49
C GLU A 189 -85.47 -4.69 -4.30
N GLU A 190 -85.99 -5.30 -5.37
CA GLU A 190 -85.19 -6.10 -6.32
C GLU A 190 -84.12 -5.25 -7.00
N ALA A 191 -84.46 -4.02 -7.43
CA ALA A 191 -83.51 -3.08 -8.00
C ALA A 191 -82.46 -2.61 -6.98
N LYS A 192 -82.83 -2.35 -5.72
CA LYS A 192 -81.89 -2.06 -4.64
C LYS A 192 -80.98 -3.25 -4.36
N ASN A 193 -81.51 -4.47 -4.34
CA ASN A 193 -80.74 -5.67 -4.06
C ASN A 193 -79.72 -5.95 -5.20
N ALA A 194 -80.12 -5.78 -6.47
CA ALA A 194 -79.19 -5.84 -7.59
C ALA A 194 -78.07 -4.78 -7.51
N GLN A 195 -78.39 -3.54 -7.09
CA GLN A 195 -77.38 -2.52 -6.82
C GLN A 195 -76.47 -2.87 -5.63
N LEU A 196 -77.00 -3.51 -4.59
CA LEU A 196 -76.20 -3.97 -3.44
C LEU A 196 -75.27 -5.12 -3.84
N GLU A 197 -75.73 -6.06 -4.68
CA GLU A 197 -74.91 -7.13 -5.24
C GLU A 197 -73.79 -6.59 -6.15
N GLU A 198 -74.08 -5.60 -7.01
CA GLU A 198 -73.06 -4.91 -7.82
C GLU A 198 -72.03 -4.19 -6.94
N ASN A 199 -72.49 -3.45 -5.92
CA ASN A 199 -71.62 -2.79 -4.96
C ASN A 199 -70.77 -3.80 -4.15
N GLN A 200 -71.34 -4.95 -3.77
CA GLN A 200 -70.62 -6.02 -3.07
C GLN A 200 -69.56 -6.65 -3.98
N ALA A 201 -69.87 -6.87 -5.26
CA ALA A 201 -68.91 -7.34 -6.26
C ALA A 201 -67.76 -6.34 -6.44
N ASN A 202 -68.08 -5.05 -6.61
CA ASN A 202 -67.09 -3.98 -6.73
C ASN A 202 -66.19 -3.86 -5.48
N VAL A 203 -66.76 -3.90 -4.28
CA VAL A 203 -66.01 -3.92 -3.01
C VAL A 203 -65.14 -5.18 -2.89
N SER A 204 -65.61 -6.35 -3.32
CA SER A 204 -64.81 -7.59 -3.31
C SER A 204 -63.60 -7.50 -4.25
N SER A 205 -63.77 -6.89 -5.43
CA SER A 205 -62.71 -6.62 -6.40
C SER A 205 -61.67 -5.65 -5.83
N MET A 206 -62.11 -4.53 -5.23
CA MET A 206 -61.22 -3.59 -4.54
C MET A 206 -60.46 -4.25 -3.38
N ILE A 207 -61.10 -5.11 -2.59
CA ILE A 207 -60.43 -5.88 -1.53
C ILE A 207 -59.37 -6.83 -2.12
N GLN A 208 -59.66 -7.49 -3.25
CA GLN A 208 -58.70 -8.36 -3.93
C GLN A 208 -57.50 -7.58 -4.49
N GLU A 209 -57.72 -6.41 -5.10
CA GLU A 209 -56.66 -5.52 -5.58
C GLU A 209 -55.79 -5.01 -4.41
N LYS A 210 -56.41 -4.49 -3.34
CA LYS A 210 -55.68 -4.04 -2.15
C LYS A 210 -54.88 -5.17 -1.50
N ARG A 211 -55.43 -6.40 -1.45
CA ARG A 211 -54.67 -7.59 -1.01
C ARG A 211 -53.43 -7.83 -1.88
N GLN A 212 -53.57 -7.85 -3.21
CA GLN A 212 -52.42 -8.01 -4.12
C GLN A 212 -51.38 -6.91 -3.97
N LEU A 213 -51.80 -5.65 -3.76
CA LEU A 213 -50.89 -4.53 -3.50
C LEU A 213 -50.16 -4.69 -2.16
N THR A 214 -50.86 -5.05 -1.08
CA THR A 214 -50.20 -5.34 0.21
C THR A 214 -49.24 -6.52 0.11
N GLU A 215 -49.55 -7.55 -0.68
CA GLU A 215 -48.67 -8.70 -0.85
C GLU A 215 -47.41 -8.35 -1.66
N LYS A 216 -47.53 -7.49 -2.69
CA LYS A 216 -46.39 -6.92 -3.42
C LYS A 216 -45.48 -6.12 -2.49
N GLU A 217 -46.03 -5.24 -1.66
CA GLU A 217 -45.25 -4.44 -0.71
C GLU A 217 -44.65 -5.28 0.43
N VAL A 218 -45.32 -6.34 0.90
CA VAL A 218 -44.72 -7.32 1.83
C VAL A 218 -43.56 -8.08 1.17
N ARG A 219 -43.70 -8.50 -0.09
CA ARG A 219 -42.60 -9.14 -0.85
C ARG A 219 -41.42 -8.19 -1.04
N ARG A 220 -41.69 -6.90 -1.34
CA ARG A 220 -40.69 -5.83 -1.47
C ARG A 220 -39.98 -5.54 -0.13
N LYS A 221 -40.73 -5.39 0.95
CA LYS A 221 -40.20 -5.25 2.32
C LYS A 221 -39.28 -6.43 2.66
N ASN A 222 -39.74 -7.66 2.42
CA ASN A 222 -38.97 -8.86 2.72
C ASN A 222 -37.72 -9.01 1.84
N ALA A 223 -37.67 -8.38 0.66
CA ALA A 223 -36.43 -8.26 -0.12
C ALA A 223 -35.47 -7.25 0.54
N LEU A 224 -35.94 -6.02 0.78
CA LEU A 224 -35.15 -4.96 1.42
C LEU A 224 -34.63 -5.34 2.81
N GLU A 225 -35.36 -6.14 3.60
CA GLU A 225 -34.90 -6.67 4.88
C GLU A 225 -33.77 -7.71 4.74
N ARG A 226 -33.74 -8.50 3.65
CA ARG A 226 -32.60 -9.38 3.34
C ARG A 226 -31.40 -8.59 2.87
N ASP A 227 -31.62 -7.59 2.00
CA ASP A 227 -30.56 -6.74 1.46
C ASP A 227 -29.92 -5.90 2.59
N LEU A 228 -30.73 -5.35 3.50
CA LEU A 228 -30.27 -4.67 4.73
C LEU A 228 -29.47 -5.61 5.63
N LYS A 229 -29.89 -6.88 5.76
CA LYS A 229 -29.18 -7.87 6.59
C LYS A 229 -27.83 -8.25 5.97
N LEU A 230 -27.79 -8.45 4.65
CA LEU A 230 -26.56 -8.66 3.89
C LEU A 230 -25.62 -7.45 4.02
N GLN A 231 -26.12 -6.22 3.84
CA GLN A 231 -25.31 -5.01 4.00
C GLN A 231 -24.75 -4.88 5.42
N LYS A 232 -25.55 -5.15 6.46
CA LYS A 232 -25.06 -5.18 7.86
C LYS A 232 -23.93 -6.20 8.05
N GLN A 233 -24.08 -7.41 7.54
CA GLN A 233 -23.03 -8.43 7.62
C GLN A 233 -21.76 -8.03 6.85
N THR A 234 -21.87 -7.39 5.67
CA THR A 234 -20.70 -6.86 4.98
C THR A 234 -20.05 -5.69 5.72
N LEU A 235 -20.84 -4.86 6.41
CA LEU A 235 -20.34 -3.72 7.17
C LEU A 235 -19.63 -4.18 8.47
N GLU A 236 -20.16 -5.19 9.15
CA GLU A 236 -19.50 -5.89 10.26
C GLU A 236 -18.17 -6.52 9.81
N HIS A 237 -18.14 -7.20 8.66
CA HIS A 237 -16.90 -7.75 8.09
C HIS A 237 -15.88 -6.65 7.73
N LEU A 238 -16.33 -5.56 7.11
CA LEU A 238 -15.48 -4.41 6.78
C LEU A 238 -14.94 -3.70 8.02
N GLN A 239 -15.71 -3.64 9.11
CA GLN A 239 -15.24 -3.12 10.40
C GLN A 239 -14.18 -4.02 11.04
N LEU A 240 -14.34 -5.35 10.99
CA LEU A 240 -13.32 -6.29 11.47
C LEU A 240 -12.04 -6.21 10.63
N GLU A 241 -12.15 -6.09 9.31
CA GLU A 241 -11.00 -5.82 8.43
C GLU A 241 -10.32 -4.48 8.73
N LEU A 242 -11.10 -3.42 9.00
CA LEU A 242 -10.55 -2.11 9.38
C LEU A 242 -9.77 -2.20 10.69
N ALA A 243 -10.34 -2.85 11.71
CA ALA A 243 -9.67 -3.05 13.00
C ALA A 243 -8.37 -3.86 12.85
N ALA A 244 -8.37 -4.92 12.02
CA ALA A 244 -7.18 -5.71 11.72
C ALA A 244 -6.11 -4.89 10.96
N LYS A 245 -6.53 -4.12 9.94
CA LYS A 245 -5.63 -3.24 9.17
C LYS A 245 -5.08 -2.10 10.02
N GLU A 246 -5.85 -1.56 10.97
CA GLU A 246 -5.35 -0.59 11.94
C GLU A 246 -4.35 -1.20 12.93
N ALA A 247 -4.59 -2.41 13.44
CA ALA A 247 -3.65 -3.09 14.32
C ALA A 247 -2.31 -3.34 13.59
N LEU A 248 -2.37 -3.84 12.36
CA LEU A 248 -1.21 -4.07 11.51
C LEU A 248 -0.52 -2.75 11.11
N LYS A 249 -1.27 -1.64 10.95
CA LYS A 249 -0.70 -0.30 10.78
C LYS A 249 0.07 0.15 12.03
N ARG A 250 -0.50 0.00 13.23
CA ARG A 250 0.17 0.36 14.51
C ARG A 250 1.48 -0.42 14.70
N GLU A 251 1.47 -1.72 14.40
CA GLU A 251 2.68 -2.55 14.46
C GLU A 251 3.74 -2.09 13.44
N ASN A 252 3.33 -1.75 12.22
CA ASN A 252 4.24 -1.20 11.21
C ASN A 252 4.80 0.17 11.61
N GLU A 253 4.00 1.05 12.22
CA GLU A 253 4.48 2.34 12.76
C GLU A 253 5.51 2.13 13.89
N GLU A 254 5.31 1.16 14.78
CA GLU A 254 6.34 0.79 15.76
C GLU A 254 7.60 0.21 15.12
N ASN A 255 7.46 -0.70 14.15
CA ASN A 255 8.60 -1.28 13.44
C ASN A 255 9.39 -0.23 12.64
N ILE A 256 8.72 0.79 12.08
CA ILE A 256 9.36 1.97 11.48
C ILE A 256 10.10 2.77 12.55
N ARG A 257 9.48 3.12 13.69
CA ARG A 257 10.14 3.85 14.80
C ARG A 257 11.39 3.12 15.32
N ARG A 258 11.34 1.79 15.45
CA ARG A 258 12.49 0.94 15.84
C ARG A 258 13.62 1.02 14.79
N LYS A 259 13.29 0.88 13.50
CA LYS A 259 14.27 1.01 12.39
C LYS A 259 14.85 2.42 12.29
N GLU A 260 14.04 3.45 12.51
CA GLU A 260 14.46 4.85 12.59
C GLU A 260 15.47 5.11 13.72
N LEU A 261 15.24 4.53 14.91
CA LEU A 261 16.16 4.64 16.04
C LEU A 261 17.52 4.02 15.72
N LEU A 262 17.52 2.80 15.17
CA LEU A 262 18.72 2.10 14.71
C LEU A 262 19.45 2.88 13.59
N MET A 263 18.71 3.52 12.68
CA MET A 263 19.29 4.40 11.65
C MET A 263 19.89 5.69 12.24
N ARG A 264 19.28 6.30 13.27
CA ARG A 264 19.87 7.44 13.99
C ARG A 264 21.16 7.03 14.70
N GLU A 265 21.16 5.89 15.40
CA GLU A 265 22.38 5.35 16.02
C GLU A 265 23.48 5.04 14.99
N SER A 266 23.11 4.41 13.87
CA SER A 266 24.05 4.07 12.80
C SER A 266 24.68 5.32 12.18
N LYS A 267 23.87 6.35 11.88
CA LYS A 267 24.37 7.67 11.46
C LYS A 267 25.30 8.28 12.49
N HIS A 268 24.96 8.25 13.78
CA HIS A 268 25.80 8.85 14.82
C HIS A 268 27.10 8.08 15.08
N LYS A 269 27.13 6.76 14.83
CA LYS A 269 28.36 5.95 14.76
C LYS A 269 29.20 6.34 13.53
N MET A 270 28.58 6.52 12.36
CA MET A 270 29.24 6.97 11.13
C MET A 270 29.83 8.38 11.25
N GLU A 271 29.13 9.33 11.89
CA GLU A 271 29.63 10.68 12.18
C GLU A 271 30.87 10.66 13.08
N LYS A 272 30.95 9.74 14.04
CA LYS A 272 32.13 9.56 14.90
C LYS A 272 33.31 9.03 14.10
N TYR A 273 33.08 8.04 13.22
CA TYR A 273 34.14 7.52 12.33
C TYR A 273 34.59 8.57 11.30
N LEU A 274 33.69 9.38 10.74
CA LEU A 274 34.04 10.50 9.86
C LEU A 274 34.89 11.55 10.58
N LYS A 275 34.52 11.94 11.81
CA LYS A 275 35.33 12.88 12.62
C LYS A 275 36.70 12.32 12.99
N GLN A 276 36.81 11.01 13.23
CA GLN A 276 38.09 10.32 13.44
C GLN A 276 38.93 10.26 12.15
N TYR A 277 38.29 10.00 11.00
CA TYR A 277 38.94 10.02 9.69
C TYR A 277 39.44 11.42 9.33
N ASP A 278 38.62 12.47 9.51
CA ASP A 278 39.01 13.87 9.28
C ASP A 278 40.19 14.28 10.17
N ALA A 279 40.22 13.83 11.43
CA ALA A 279 41.34 14.07 12.33
C ALA A 279 42.62 13.36 11.85
N LEU A 280 42.53 12.07 11.50
CA LEU A 280 43.64 11.30 10.93
C LEU A 280 44.14 11.86 9.59
N PHE A 281 43.23 12.32 8.74
CA PHE A 281 43.55 12.96 7.47
C PHE A 281 44.31 14.27 7.69
N ARG A 282 43.87 15.13 8.61
CA ARG A 282 44.58 16.36 8.99
C ARG A 282 45.96 16.09 9.58
N THR A 283 46.11 15.09 10.46
CA THR A 283 47.44 14.74 10.98
C THR A 283 48.35 14.17 9.90
N THR A 284 47.81 13.37 8.98
CA THR A 284 48.57 12.81 7.85
C THR A 284 49.00 13.90 6.86
N HIS A 285 48.10 14.85 6.57
CA HIS A 285 48.40 16.00 5.71
C HIS A 285 49.48 16.89 6.34
N SER A 286 49.34 17.25 7.62
CA SER A 286 50.34 18.04 8.36
C SER A 286 51.70 17.35 8.46
N LEU A 287 51.74 16.02 8.64
CA LEU A 287 52.98 15.23 8.56
C LEU A 287 53.58 15.23 7.15
N THR A 288 52.74 15.23 6.10
CA THR A 288 53.18 15.30 4.70
C THR A 288 53.76 16.68 4.38
N GLU A 289 53.08 17.76 4.76
CA GLU A 289 53.56 19.15 4.66
C GLU A 289 54.89 19.33 5.40
N ALA A 290 55.00 18.82 6.64
CA ALA A 290 56.24 18.87 7.42
C ALA A 290 57.38 18.08 6.74
N MET A 291 57.11 16.90 6.20
CA MET A 291 58.11 16.12 5.45
C MET A 291 58.53 16.84 4.16
N GLN A 292 57.58 17.47 3.46
CA GLN A 292 57.84 18.22 2.23
C GLN A 292 58.64 19.51 2.49
N ALA A 293 58.39 20.20 3.61
CA ALA A 293 59.19 21.33 4.06
C ALA A 293 60.62 20.91 4.48
N GLN A 294 60.79 19.78 5.17
CA GLN A 294 62.11 19.23 5.48
C GLN A 294 62.85 18.78 4.21
N TRP A 295 62.14 18.26 3.20
CA TRP A 295 62.73 17.95 1.90
C TRP A 295 63.19 19.21 1.16
N GLN A 296 62.35 20.25 1.08
CA GLN A 296 62.72 21.56 0.51
C GLN A 296 63.96 22.15 1.21
N LYS A 297 63.98 22.13 2.55
CA LYS A 297 65.14 22.59 3.33
C LYS A 297 66.41 21.80 3.07
N ASN A 298 66.33 20.49 2.81
CA ASN A 298 67.50 19.70 2.39
C ASN A 298 67.97 20.06 0.98
N VAL A 299 67.05 20.38 0.06
CA VAL A 299 67.39 20.86 -1.30
C VAL A 299 68.04 22.25 -1.24
N GLU A 300 67.58 23.14 -0.36
CA GLU A 300 68.19 24.44 -0.09
C GLU A 300 69.60 24.28 0.51
N LEU A 301 69.73 23.53 1.61
CA LEU A 301 71.04 23.23 2.20
C LEU A 301 72.01 22.54 1.22
N HIS A 302 71.54 21.73 0.28
CA HIS A 302 72.39 21.15 -0.76
C HIS A 302 72.85 22.21 -1.78
N LYS A 303 71.99 23.14 -2.20
CA LYS A 303 72.39 24.28 -3.03
C LYS A 303 73.38 25.18 -2.31
N ASP A 304 73.15 25.46 -1.03
CA ASP A 304 74.03 26.29 -0.21
C ASP A 304 75.41 25.63 -0.05
N ASN A 305 75.47 24.32 0.18
CA ASN A 305 76.74 23.57 0.20
C ASN A 305 77.46 23.64 -1.15
N VAL A 306 76.76 23.42 -2.28
CA VAL A 306 77.37 23.54 -3.63
C VAL A 306 77.80 24.98 -3.94
N HIS A 307 77.08 25.98 -3.43
CA HIS A 307 77.47 27.38 -3.56
C HIS A 307 78.72 27.68 -2.72
N VAL A 308 78.79 27.20 -1.48
CA VAL A 308 79.98 27.30 -0.61
C VAL A 308 81.18 26.55 -1.20
N GLU A 309 81.00 25.39 -1.84
CA GLU A 309 82.07 24.69 -2.57
C GLU A 309 82.58 25.53 -3.75
N GLN A 310 81.68 26.16 -4.51
CA GLN A 310 82.05 27.07 -5.60
C GLN A 310 82.73 28.34 -5.09
N GLU A 311 82.25 28.93 -3.99
CA GLU A 311 82.92 30.05 -3.33
C GLU A 311 84.29 29.63 -2.78
N LEU A 312 84.44 28.44 -2.21
CA LEU A 312 85.72 27.93 -1.71
C LEU A 312 86.72 27.77 -2.86
N GLY A 313 86.35 27.12 -3.96
CA GLY A 313 87.20 26.99 -5.15
C GLY A 313 87.51 28.34 -5.81
N ALA A 314 86.57 29.30 -5.79
CA ALA A 314 86.81 30.66 -6.20
C ALA A 314 87.77 31.40 -5.25
N LYS A 315 87.69 31.17 -3.93
CA LYS A 315 88.59 31.74 -2.91
C LYS A 315 89.97 31.11 -2.91
N GLU A 316 90.10 29.83 -3.23
CA GLU A 316 91.39 29.18 -3.49
C GLU A 316 92.04 29.74 -4.75
N SER A 317 91.27 29.87 -5.83
CA SER A 317 91.72 30.53 -7.07
C SER A 317 92.11 32.00 -6.82
N GLN A 318 91.32 32.71 -6.00
CA GLN A 318 91.60 34.09 -5.60
C GLN A 318 92.82 34.18 -4.67
N ASN A 319 93.05 33.23 -3.77
CA ASN A 319 94.25 33.17 -2.94
C ASN A 319 95.50 32.86 -3.79
N GLN A 320 95.40 32.01 -4.80
CA GLN A 320 96.49 31.82 -5.77
C GLN A 320 96.74 33.08 -6.61
N ALA A 321 95.70 33.83 -6.99
CA ALA A 321 95.84 35.11 -7.66
C ALA A 321 96.49 36.15 -6.74
N ILE A 322 95.94 36.37 -5.53
CA ILE A 322 96.47 37.27 -4.50
C ILE A 322 97.90 36.89 -4.09
N SER A 323 98.29 35.61 -4.09
CA SER A 323 99.69 35.22 -3.87
C SER A 323 100.61 35.70 -5.01
N ARG A 324 100.20 35.53 -6.27
CA ARG A 324 100.93 36.03 -7.45
C ARG A 324 100.92 37.56 -7.54
N ASP A 325 99.86 38.19 -7.05
CA ASP A 325 99.65 39.64 -7.12
C ASP A 325 100.23 40.37 -5.91
N ALA A 326 100.37 39.75 -4.73
CA ALA A 326 101.16 40.27 -3.63
C ALA A 326 102.62 40.49 -4.06
N VAL A 327 103.21 39.53 -4.77
CA VAL A 327 104.55 39.61 -5.37
C VAL A 327 104.68 40.72 -6.45
N LYS A 328 103.56 41.26 -6.94
CA LYS A 328 103.50 42.46 -7.81
C LYS A 328 103.19 43.73 -7.02
N ILE A 329 102.35 43.63 -5.98
CA ILE A 329 101.88 44.74 -5.15
C ILE A 329 102.97 45.21 -4.21
N GLU A 330 103.86 44.34 -3.70
CA GLU A 330 105.11 44.77 -3.06
C GLU A 330 105.90 45.72 -3.98
N LYS A 331 105.99 45.40 -5.27
CA LYS A 331 106.69 46.20 -6.30
C LYS A 331 105.90 47.42 -6.80
N LEU A 332 104.64 47.58 -6.40
CA LEU A 332 103.77 48.70 -6.77
C LEU A 332 103.43 49.62 -5.59
N ILE A 333 103.54 49.13 -4.34
CA ILE A 333 103.43 49.95 -3.13
C ILE A 333 104.61 50.94 -3.03
N GLU A 334 105.78 50.57 -3.55
CA GLU A 334 106.92 51.49 -3.70
C GLU A 334 106.56 52.67 -4.63
N LEU A 335 105.95 52.39 -5.79
CA LEU A 335 105.59 53.40 -6.80
C LEU A 335 104.32 54.21 -6.45
N ALA A 336 103.31 53.58 -5.85
CA ALA A 336 102.02 54.23 -5.60
C ALA A 336 102.06 55.27 -4.46
N ARG A 337 103.02 55.16 -3.54
CA ARG A 337 103.20 56.12 -2.44
C ARG A 337 103.57 57.54 -2.93
N GLU A 338 104.15 57.66 -4.12
CA GLU A 338 104.55 58.96 -4.69
C GLU A 338 103.38 59.71 -5.35
N GLN A 339 102.33 59.00 -5.80
CA GLN A 339 101.27 59.60 -6.64
C GLN A 339 99.99 60.02 -5.89
N VAL A 340 99.72 59.48 -4.70
CA VAL A 340 98.48 59.77 -3.95
C VAL A 340 98.43 61.23 -3.45
N ALA A 341 99.59 61.88 -3.25
CA ALA A 341 99.66 63.27 -2.79
C ALA A 341 99.11 64.30 -3.79
N ASP A 342 99.13 64.00 -5.10
CA ASP A 342 98.84 64.96 -6.18
C ASP A 342 97.36 65.08 -6.57
N ILE A 343 96.50 64.17 -6.10
CA ILE A 343 95.13 64.01 -6.64
C ILE A 343 94.05 64.66 -5.77
N ASP A 344 94.14 64.57 -4.44
CA ASP A 344 93.10 65.12 -3.53
C ASP A 344 92.89 66.64 -3.71
N ALA A 345 93.93 67.37 -4.12
CA ALA A 345 93.87 68.81 -4.39
C ALA A 345 92.85 69.20 -5.49
N LYS A 346 92.59 68.31 -6.46
CA LYS A 346 91.75 68.62 -7.64
C LYS A 346 90.26 68.41 -7.42
N ARG A 347 89.84 67.80 -6.31
CA ARG A 347 88.43 67.45 -6.08
C ARG A 347 87.57 68.64 -5.65
N SER A 348 88.18 69.70 -5.11
CA SER A 348 87.47 70.85 -4.54
C SER A 348 86.89 71.84 -5.57
N GLU A 349 87.26 71.75 -6.85
CA GLU A 349 86.83 72.72 -7.87
C GLU A 349 85.48 72.35 -8.52
N CYS A 350 85.14 71.05 -8.58
CA CYS A 350 83.97 70.56 -9.32
C CYS A 350 82.60 70.83 -8.66
N ASP A 351 82.54 71.05 -7.34
CA ASP A 351 81.26 71.23 -6.64
C ASP A 351 80.62 72.62 -6.90
N ALA A 352 81.35 73.56 -7.50
CA ALA A 352 80.88 74.93 -7.73
C ALA A 352 79.83 75.07 -8.86
N GLU A 353 79.87 74.22 -9.89
CA GLU A 353 79.07 74.43 -11.11
C GLU A 353 77.59 74.01 -10.95
N ARG A 354 77.24 73.31 -9.85
CA ARG A 354 75.96 72.60 -9.73
C ARG A 354 74.77 73.45 -9.24
N GLU A 355 75.01 74.64 -8.68
CA GLU A 355 73.91 75.58 -8.32
C GLU A 355 73.45 76.43 -9.53
N ARG A 356 74.21 76.45 -10.62
CA ARG A 356 74.06 77.43 -11.72
C ARG A 356 72.79 77.26 -12.57
N ILE A 357 72.19 76.07 -12.59
CA ILE A 357 71.04 75.71 -13.46
C ILE A 357 69.69 75.86 -12.74
N LYS A 358 69.69 76.20 -11.44
CA LYS A 358 68.47 76.24 -10.62
C LYS A 358 67.63 77.52 -10.77
N PHE A 359 68.08 78.48 -11.58
CA PHE A 359 67.54 79.85 -11.63
C PHE A 359 66.76 80.18 -12.93
N GLU A 360 66.68 79.27 -13.89
CA GLU A 360 66.15 79.55 -15.24
C GLU A 360 64.68 79.17 -15.46
N LEU A 361 63.96 78.69 -14.42
CA LEU A 361 62.57 78.21 -14.56
C LEU A 361 61.50 79.10 -13.86
N GLU A 362 61.89 80.18 -13.19
CA GLU A 362 60.96 81.01 -12.40
C GLU A 362 61.20 82.52 -12.58
N ASN A 363 61.19 83.01 -13.82
CA ASN A 363 60.71 84.39 -14.09
C ASN A 363 60.35 84.65 -15.57
N VAL A 364 59.04 84.88 -15.78
CA VAL A 364 58.45 85.96 -16.58
C VAL A 364 59.13 86.38 -17.90
N MET A 365 58.40 86.17 -19.01
CA MET A 365 58.00 87.33 -19.82
C MET A 365 56.56 87.18 -20.33
N ASN A 366 55.74 88.21 -20.10
CA ASN A 366 54.32 88.25 -20.45
C ASN A 366 54.09 88.97 -21.79
N GLY A 367 52.99 88.63 -22.45
CA GLY A 367 52.47 89.30 -23.66
C GLY A 367 51.58 88.32 -24.44
N GLU A 368 50.31 88.57 -24.72
CA GLU A 368 49.52 89.80 -24.62
C GLU A 368 48.15 89.57 -23.93
N MET A 369 47.50 90.66 -23.50
CA MET A 369 46.07 90.72 -23.25
C MET A 369 45.43 91.60 -24.33
N GLU A 370 44.20 91.32 -24.74
CA GLU A 370 43.01 92.19 -24.58
C GLU A 370 41.85 91.73 -25.50
N ALA A 371 40.65 92.25 -25.24
CA ALA A 371 39.37 91.94 -25.89
C ALA A 371 38.87 90.46 -25.76
N GLU A 372 37.65 90.17 -25.29
CA GLU A 372 36.59 91.07 -24.83
C GLU A 372 35.76 90.44 -23.69
N LYS A 373 35.32 91.27 -22.74
CA LYS A 373 34.35 90.86 -21.71
C LYS A 373 33.54 92.06 -21.19
N LYS A 374 32.48 92.42 -21.92
CA LYS A 374 31.34 93.31 -21.58
C LYS A 374 30.31 93.14 -22.71
N GLN A 375 29.00 93.10 -22.51
CA GLN A 375 28.16 93.23 -21.31
C GLN A 375 27.10 92.10 -21.31
N SER A 376 26.75 91.53 -20.16
CA SER A 376 25.64 92.02 -19.32
C SER A 376 24.36 92.18 -20.15
N GLU A 377 23.36 91.31 -20.01
CA GLU A 377 22.32 91.52 -19.00
C GLU A 377 22.03 93.01 -18.74
N LEU A 378 20.83 93.47 -19.07
CA LEU A 378 19.79 93.70 -18.06
C LEU A 378 18.49 94.19 -18.72
N LEU A 379 17.41 93.50 -18.38
CA LEU A 379 16.09 94.09 -18.10
C LEU A 379 15.35 94.91 -19.16
N LYS A 380 14.20 94.30 -19.52
CA LYS A 380 12.85 94.85 -19.34
C LYS A 380 12.36 95.93 -20.29
N LYS A 381 11.02 95.97 -20.34
CA LYS A 381 10.17 97.16 -20.52
C LYS A 381 10.25 97.76 -21.93
N LYS A 382 9.16 98.21 -22.50
CA LYS A 382 7.70 98.17 -22.23
C LYS A 382 7.12 99.07 -23.33
N LEU A 383 5.82 99.02 -23.55
CA LEU A 383 5.14 99.93 -24.48
C LEU A 383 5.61 99.72 -25.95
N ASP A 384 4.83 100.03 -26.98
CA ASP A 384 3.39 100.33 -27.02
C ASP A 384 2.74 99.22 -27.87
N GLU A 385 1.61 98.58 -27.51
CA GLU A 385 0.40 99.07 -26.83
C GLU A 385 -0.34 100.14 -27.66
N MET A 386 -1.65 100.30 -27.39
CA MET A 386 -2.57 101.17 -28.13
C MET A 386 -2.88 100.70 -29.58
N LEU A 387 -4.11 100.79 -30.09
CA LEU A 387 -5.30 101.44 -29.52
C LEU A 387 -6.43 100.47 -29.16
N ARG A 388 -7.17 100.86 -28.12
CA ARG A 388 -8.54 100.41 -27.85
C ARG A 388 -9.53 101.25 -28.67
N GLU A 389 -10.82 100.93 -28.47
CA GLU A 389 -12.04 101.74 -28.69
C GLU A 389 -12.99 101.20 -29.78
N ARG A 390 -14.32 101.22 -29.59
CA ARG A 390 -15.10 101.76 -28.46
C ARG A 390 -16.37 100.96 -28.12
N GLU A 391 -16.94 101.25 -26.95
CA GLU A 391 -18.24 100.73 -26.49
C GLU A 391 -19.43 101.43 -27.19
N VAL A 392 -20.67 100.97 -26.89
CA VAL A 392 -22.01 101.64 -26.90
C VAL A 392 -23.11 100.61 -27.29
N LEU A 393 -24.28 100.44 -26.65
CA LEU A 393 -24.84 100.92 -25.36
C LEU A 393 -26.05 100.02 -24.91
N ASN A 394 -26.73 100.33 -23.79
CA ASN A 394 -27.87 99.55 -23.24
C ASN A 394 -28.95 100.42 -22.52
N LYS A 395 -30.21 100.50 -23.03
CA LYS A 395 -31.55 100.92 -22.43
C LYS A 395 -32.01 102.42 -22.19
N MET A 396 -33.35 102.71 -22.33
CA MET A 396 -34.34 103.68 -21.63
C MET A 396 -35.52 104.42 -22.49
N LEU A 397 -36.42 105.40 -22.04
CA LEU A 397 -37.96 105.54 -22.31
C LEU A 397 -38.80 106.89 -22.78
N VAL A 398 -40.21 106.96 -23.05
CA VAL A 398 -41.15 108.08 -23.77
C VAL A 398 -42.76 108.36 -23.43
N LYS A 399 -43.68 109.22 -24.12
CA LYS A 399 -45.20 109.74 -23.92
C LYS A 399 -46.01 110.49 -25.16
N ALA A 400 -47.29 111.12 -25.39
CA ALA A 400 -48.81 111.37 -24.94
C ALA A 400 -49.85 112.26 -25.93
N ASN A 401 -51.24 112.53 -25.78
CA ASN A 401 -52.28 113.32 -26.73
C ASN A 401 -53.85 113.80 -26.33
N ASP A 402 -54.75 114.50 -27.19
CA ASP A 402 -56.34 114.56 -27.44
C ASP A 402 -57.46 115.83 -27.26
N ARG A 403 -58.73 115.92 -27.92
CA ARG A 403 -60.18 116.59 -27.69
C ARG A 403 -61.07 117.73 -28.53
N THR A 404 -62.50 117.74 -28.58
CA THR A 404 -63.68 118.83 -28.68
C THR A 404 -64.80 119.14 -29.87
N GLN A 405 -66.16 119.58 -29.67
CA GLN A 405 -67.26 120.20 -30.65
C GLN A 405 -68.84 120.55 -30.24
N ALA A 406 -69.76 121.42 -30.90
CA ALA A 406 -71.35 121.60 -30.74
C ALA A 406 -72.35 122.70 -31.54
N THR A 407 -73.77 122.59 -31.59
CA THR A 407 -75.03 123.60 -31.68
C THR A 407 -76.01 124.04 -32.93
N PHE A 408 -77.40 124.35 -32.82
CA PHE A 408 -78.45 125.17 -33.72
C PHE A 408 -80.09 125.21 -33.44
N ASP A 409 -81.05 126.10 -34.00
CA ASP A 409 -82.64 126.15 -33.94
C ASP A 409 -83.60 127.19 -34.83
N LEU A 410 -85.01 127.08 -34.94
CA LEU A 410 -86.22 128.12 -34.95
C LEU A 410 -87.40 128.43 -36.09
N MET A 411 -88.74 128.74 -35.74
CA MET A 411 -89.92 129.65 -36.30
C MET A 411 -91.22 129.33 -37.25
N LYS A 412 -92.46 130.05 -37.18
CA LYS A 412 -93.60 130.48 -38.21
C LYS A 412 -95.20 130.62 -37.82
N ILE A 413 -96.16 131.33 -38.58
CA ILE A 413 -97.69 131.57 -38.31
C ILE A 413 -98.79 131.99 -39.49
N LYS A 414 -100.17 132.17 -39.24
CA LYS A 414 -101.39 132.98 -39.85
C LYS A 414 -102.60 132.48 -40.82
N GLU A 415 -103.84 133.14 -40.87
CA GLU A 415 -105.24 132.77 -41.46
C GLU A 415 -106.33 133.87 -42.01
N ASN A 416 -107.64 133.53 -42.42
CA ASN A 416 -109.05 134.24 -42.45
C ASN A 416 -110.02 134.56 -43.73
N THR A 417 -111.41 134.79 -43.62
CA THR A 417 -112.47 135.61 -44.47
C THR A 417 -113.92 135.05 -45.02
N MET A 418 -115.11 135.82 -45.13
CA MET A 418 -116.28 135.88 -46.19
C MET A 418 -117.89 136.02 -45.86
N LYS A 419 -118.85 136.56 -46.75
CA LYS A 419 -120.42 136.60 -46.72
C LYS A 419 -121.28 137.29 -47.93
N ASN A 420 -122.67 137.16 -48.14
CA ASN A 420 -123.77 138.05 -48.81
C ASN A 420 -125.28 137.49 -49.19
N LEU A 421 -125.99 137.77 -50.36
CA LEU A 421 -127.33 137.30 -51.01
C LEU A 421 -127.35 135.77 -51.25
N GLU A 422 -126.76 135.13 -50.27
CA GLU A 422 -126.20 133.83 -50.31
C GLU A 422 -127.27 132.77 -50.10
N ASN A 423 -128.46 133.08 -49.58
CA ASN A 423 -129.33 132.04 -49.00
C ASN A 423 -130.03 131.13 -50.02
N GLU A 424 -130.68 131.65 -51.08
CA GLU A 424 -131.23 130.78 -52.13
C GLU A 424 -130.12 130.13 -52.97
N MET A 425 -129.05 130.88 -53.24
CA MET A 425 -127.83 130.33 -53.82
C MET A 425 -127.22 129.24 -52.91
N ASN A 426 -127.36 129.34 -51.58
CA ASN A 426 -126.97 128.34 -50.59
C ASN A 426 -127.93 127.15 -50.59
N GLY A 427 -129.19 127.31 -51.00
CA GLY A 427 -130.11 126.21 -51.26
C GLY A 427 -129.57 125.28 -52.36
N LEU A 428 -129.40 125.81 -53.58
CA LEU A 428 -128.85 125.01 -54.68
C LEU A 428 -127.38 124.62 -54.43
N LYS A 429 -126.55 125.48 -53.83
CA LYS A 429 -125.20 125.09 -53.37
C LYS A 429 -125.24 124.03 -52.27
N THR A 430 -126.25 123.92 -51.40
CA THR A 430 -126.28 122.86 -50.37
C THR A 430 -126.70 121.51 -50.96
N GLN A 431 -127.54 121.49 -51.99
CA GLN A 431 -127.83 120.25 -52.73
C GLN A 431 -126.62 119.79 -53.56
N VAL A 432 -125.93 120.72 -54.24
CA VAL A 432 -124.65 120.43 -54.92
C VAL A 432 -123.54 120.07 -53.92
N LYS A 433 -123.46 120.70 -52.74
CA LYS A 433 -122.54 120.32 -51.66
C LYS A 433 -122.87 118.93 -51.11
N LYS A 434 -124.14 118.54 -50.95
CA LYS A 434 -124.52 117.18 -50.54
C LYS A 434 -124.02 116.14 -51.55
N GLN A 435 -124.28 116.35 -52.84
CA GLN A 435 -123.80 115.43 -53.89
C GLN A 435 -122.26 115.40 -53.96
N ARG A 436 -121.59 116.56 -53.88
CA ARG A 436 -120.11 116.61 -53.83
C ARG A 436 -119.53 115.97 -52.57
N ALA A 437 -120.15 116.14 -51.40
CA ALA A 437 -119.72 115.51 -50.16
C ALA A 437 -119.92 113.98 -50.21
N GLN A 438 -121.01 113.50 -50.80
CA GLN A 438 -121.26 112.07 -51.00
C GLN A 438 -120.27 111.45 -52.01
N ILE A 439 -119.89 112.19 -53.06
CA ILE A 439 -118.80 111.81 -53.97
C ILE A 439 -117.44 111.82 -53.23
N GLN A 440 -117.13 112.85 -52.45
CA GLN A 440 -115.90 112.90 -51.65
C GLN A 440 -115.82 111.77 -50.62
N GLN A 441 -116.94 111.39 -50.01
CA GLN A 441 -117.02 110.23 -49.12
C GLN A 441 -116.68 108.94 -49.90
N LEU A 442 -117.35 108.67 -51.03
CA LEU A 442 -117.09 107.47 -51.83
C LEU A 442 -115.66 107.42 -52.40
N VAL A 443 -115.07 108.57 -52.75
CA VAL A 443 -113.65 108.67 -53.13
C VAL A 443 -112.74 108.39 -51.92
N GLY A 444 -113.03 108.98 -50.75
CA GLY A 444 -112.26 108.75 -49.52
C GLY A 444 -112.34 107.31 -49.03
N ASP A 445 -113.51 106.66 -49.15
CA ASP A 445 -113.70 105.24 -48.85
C ASP A 445 -112.94 104.35 -49.85
N ARG A 446 -112.95 104.67 -51.15
CA ARG A 446 -112.09 103.99 -52.15
C ARG A 446 -110.60 104.15 -51.82
N GLU A 447 -110.13 105.37 -51.58
CA GLU A 447 -108.73 105.64 -51.23
C GLU A 447 -108.32 104.95 -49.91
N LYS A 448 -109.27 104.80 -48.98
CA LYS A 448 -109.07 104.04 -47.74
C LYS A 448 -108.90 102.55 -48.04
N TYR A 449 -109.80 101.94 -48.82
CA TYR A 449 -109.70 100.53 -49.17
C TYR A 449 -108.48 100.21 -50.05
N GLU A 450 -108.06 101.11 -50.96
CA GLU A 450 -106.80 100.98 -51.70
C GLU A 450 -105.58 101.01 -50.76
N ARG A 451 -105.59 101.88 -49.73
CA ARG A 451 -104.55 101.90 -48.69
C ARG A 451 -104.56 100.66 -47.78
N GLU A 452 -105.74 100.18 -47.37
CA GLU A 452 -105.88 98.97 -46.56
C GLU A 452 -105.42 97.72 -47.33
N ALA A 453 -105.76 97.61 -48.62
CA ALA A 453 -105.27 96.55 -49.50
C ALA A 453 -103.75 96.62 -49.73
N ALA A 454 -103.19 97.83 -49.96
CA ALA A 454 -101.75 98.02 -50.10
C ALA A 454 -100.99 97.65 -48.81
N GLN A 455 -101.51 98.03 -47.63
CA GLN A 455 -100.93 97.65 -46.34
C GLN A 455 -101.04 96.15 -46.06
N ALA A 456 -102.14 95.49 -46.44
CA ALA A 456 -102.29 94.05 -46.32
C ALA A 456 -101.29 93.30 -47.24
N THR A 457 -101.12 93.77 -48.48
CA THR A 457 -100.15 93.23 -49.44
C THR A 457 -98.72 93.43 -48.95
N GLN A 458 -98.39 94.62 -48.42
CA GLN A 458 -97.06 94.89 -47.85
C GLN A 458 -96.75 93.97 -46.66
N LYS A 459 -97.71 93.78 -45.73
CA LYS A 459 -97.56 92.85 -44.59
C LYS A 459 -97.38 91.40 -45.04
N PHE A 460 -98.12 90.96 -46.05
CA PHE A 460 -97.95 89.63 -46.63
C PHE A 460 -96.54 89.44 -47.23
N MET A 461 -96.06 90.44 -47.99
CA MET A 461 -94.72 90.39 -48.57
C MET A 461 -93.62 90.38 -47.49
N THR A 462 -93.71 91.22 -46.46
CA THR A 462 -92.72 91.20 -45.36
C THR A 462 -92.72 89.86 -44.63
N SER A 463 -93.89 89.28 -44.32
CA SER A 463 -93.92 87.97 -43.64
C SER A 463 -93.52 86.79 -44.54
N LEU A 464 -93.67 86.92 -45.86
CA LEU A 464 -93.10 85.96 -46.83
C LEU A 464 -91.58 86.07 -46.93
N GLU A 465 -91.01 87.28 -46.80
CA GLU A 465 -89.57 87.51 -46.72
C GLU A 465 -88.99 87.02 -45.39
N GLU A 466 -89.67 87.29 -44.26
CA GLU A 466 -89.33 86.74 -42.94
C GLU A 466 -89.34 85.21 -42.95
N ALA A 467 -90.36 84.57 -43.54
CA ALA A 467 -90.45 83.11 -43.66
C ALA A 467 -89.28 82.53 -44.47
N LYS A 468 -88.95 83.11 -45.64
CA LYS A 468 -87.77 82.70 -46.44
C LYS A 468 -86.46 82.88 -45.69
N LEU A 469 -86.34 83.95 -44.90
CA LEU A 469 -85.15 84.22 -44.08
C LEU A 469 -85.03 83.19 -42.95
N GLN A 470 -86.15 82.76 -42.35
CA GLN A 470 -86.19 81.64 -41.41
C GLN A 470 -85.86 80.29 -42.07
N GLU A 471 -86.37 79.99 -43.28
CA GLU A 471 -85.99 78.79 -44.03
C GLU A 471 -84.48 78.74 -44.31
N LEU A 472 -83.88 79.86 -44.76
CA LEU A 472 -82.43 79.97 -44.95
C LEU A 472 -81.66 79.80 -43.64
N GLN A 473 -82.16 80.32 -42.51
CA GLN A 473 -81.57 80.07 -41.19
C GLN A 473 -81.64 78.58 -40.82
N VAL A 474 -82.79 77.91 -41.01
CA VAL A 474 -82.97 76.47 -40.75
C VAL A 474 -82.00 75.63 -41.59
N VAL A 475 -81.85 75.91 -42.89
CA VAL A 475 -80.86 75.23 -43.75
C VAL A 475 -79.43 75.46 -43.24
N SER A 476 -79.09 76.70 -42.84
CA SER A 476 -77.75 76.99 -42.28
C SER A 476 -77.48 76.29 -40.94
N LEU A 477 -78.52 76.04 -40.14
CA LEU A 477 -78.43 75.31 -38.87
C LEU A 477 -78.34 73.79 -39.11
N GLN A 478 -79.12 73.25 -40.05
CA GLN A 478 -79.00 71.85 -40.49
C GLN A 478 -77.60 71.55 -41.04
N GLN A 479 -77.03 72.43 -41.86
CA GLN A 479 -75.66 72.28 -42.33
C GLN A 479 -74.66 72.28 -41.16
N LYS A 480 -74.79 73.20 -40.19
CA LYS A 480 -73.95 73.21 -38.98
C LYS A 480 -74.09 71.96 -38.13
N ILE A 481 -75.28 71.36 -38.05
CA ILE A 481 -75.51 70.08 -37.37
C ILE A 481 -74.75 68.97 -38.10
N VAL A 482 -74.94 68.81 -39.42
CA VAL A 482 -74.24 67.79 -40.22
C VAL A 482 -72.71 67.95 -40.18
N GLU A 483 -72.21 69.20 -40.23
CA GLU A 483 -70.77 69.48 -40.03
C GLU A 483 -70.29 69.09 -38.63
N SER A 484 -71.12 69.29 -37.59
CA SER A 484 -70.78 68.93 -36.20
C SER A 484 -70.82 67.42 -35.97
N GLU A 485 -71.80 66.72 -36.53
CA GLU A 485 -71.90 65.25 -36.53
C GLU A 485 -70.73 64.61 -37.29
N SER A 486 -70.35 65.19 -38.43
CA SER A 486 -69.17 64.75 -39.19
C SER A 486 -67.87 64.92 -38.38
N ARG A 487 -67.69 66.07 -37.72
CA ARG A 487 -66.55 66.31 -36.80
C ARG A 487 -66.56 65.37 -35.60
N LEU A 488 -67.73 65.12 -34.99
CA LEU A 488 -67.89 64.17 -33.88
C LEU A 488 -67.49 62.76 -34.32
N LYS A 489 -67.93 62.31 -35.50
CA LYS A 489 -67.58 60.99 -36.04
C LYS A 489 -66.10 60.89 -36.39
N GLN A 490 -65.48 61.95 -36.92
CA GLN A 490 -64.03 62.02 -37.10
C GLN A 490 -63.28 61.91 -35.76
N GLN A 491 -63.74 62.61 -34.71
CA GLN A 491 -63.16 62.53 -33.37
C GLN A 491 -63.36 61.16 -32.71
N GLN A 492 -64.50 60.50 -32.92
CA GLN A 492 -64.75 59.12 -32.48
C GLN A 492 -63.77 58.16 -33.15
N ASN A 493 -63.64 58.20 -34.49
CA ASN A 493 -62.69 57.36 -35.22
C ASN A 493 -61.23 57.59 -34.76
N LEU A 494 -60.83 58.85 -34.50
CA LEU A 494 -59.51 59.19 -33.99
C LEU A 494 -59.29 58.68 -32.56
N TYR A 495 -60.30 58.78 -31.68
CA TYR A 495 -60.24 58.24 -30.33
C TYR A 495 -60.17 56.70 -30.33
N GLU A 496 -60.91 56.04 -31.22
CA GLU A 496 -60.85 54.58 -31.39
C GLU A 496 -59.47 54.13 -31.90
N ALA A 497 -58.90 54.83 -32.89
CA ALA A 497 -57.54 54.58 -33.37
C ALA A 497 -56.49 54.76 -32.26
N VAL A 498 -56.52 55.89 -31.53
CA VAL A 498 -55.61 56.11 -30.39
C VAL A 498 -55.82 55.06 -29.28
N ARG A 499 -57.05 54.56 -29.10
CA ARG A 499 -57.35 53.49 -28.14
C ARG A 499 -56.81 52.13 -28.62
N THR A 500 -56.90 51.80 -29.91
CA THR A 500 -56.27 50.58 -30.47
C THR A 500 -54.76 50.65 -30.39
N ASP A 501 -54.16 51.79 -30.73
CA ASP A 501 -52.71 52.01 -30.67
C ASP A 501 -52.20 51.92 -29.23
N ARG A 502 -52.88 52.59 -28.28
CA ARG A 502 -52.54 52.48 -26.85
C ARG A 502 -52.61 51.03 -26.36
N ASN A 503 -53.60 50.26 -26.79
CA ASN A 503 -53.73 48.86 -26.41
C ASN A 503 -52.66 47.98 -27.08
N LEU A 504 -52.31 48.25 -28.34
CA LEU A 504 -51.22 47.60 -29.06
C LEU A 504 -49.87 47.85 -28.38
N TYR A 505 -49.54 49.10 -28.09
CA TYR A 505 -48.30 49.47 -27.36
C TYR A 505 -48.30 48.93 -25.93
N SER A 506 -49.46 48.84 -25.25
CA SER A 506 -49.55 48.19 -23.94
C SER A 506 -49.24 46.70 -24.02
N LYS A 507 -49.73 46.01 -25.07
CA LYS A 507 -49.44 44.59 -25.31
C LYS A 507 -47.96 44.38 -25.65
N GLN A 508 -47.40 45.16 -26.58
CA GLN A 508 -45.97 45.11 -26.93
C GLN A 508 -45.06 45.43 -25.73
N LEU A 509 -45.47 46.35 -24.86
CA LEU A 509 -44.75 46.64 -23.62
C LEU A 509 -44.73 45.42 -22.69
N ILE A 510 -45.87 44.76 -22.48
CA ILE A 510 -45.95 43.52 -21.68
C ILE A 510 -45.09 42.42 -22.30
N GLU A 511 -45.21 42.17 -23.62
CA GLU A 511 -44.41 41.18 -24.33
C GLU A 511 -42.90 41.44 -24.17
N SER A 512 -42.46 42.70 -24.32
CA SER A 512 -41.05 43.08 -24.09
C SER A 512 -40.61 42.95 -22.63
N GLN A 513 -41.51 43.13 -21.65
CA GLN A 513 -41.21 42.93 -20.23
C GLN A 513 -41.11 41.44 -19.88
N GLU A 514 -41.91 40.59 -20.50
CA GLU A 514 -41.82 39.13 -20.39
C GLU A 514 -40.52 38.62 -21.03
N GLU A 515 -40.15 39.10 -22.22
CA GLU A 515 -38.85 38.81 -22.86
C GLU A 515 -37.66 39.25 -21.99
N ILE A 516 -37.70 40.45 -21.40
CA ILE A 516 -36.69 40.93 -20.45
C ILE A 516 -36.67 40.05 -19.19
N GLY A 517 -37.82 39.57 -18.73
CA GLY A 517 -37.93 38.59 -17.65
C GLY A 517 -37.23 37.27 -18.00
N ASP A 518 -37.47 36.76 -19.20
CA ASP A 518 -36.85 35.55 -19.73
C ASP A 518 -35.35 35.66 -19.93
N MET A 519 -34.87 36.79 -20.45
CA MET A 519 -33.44 37.04 -20.58
C MET A 519 -32.77 37.19 -19.21
N LYS A 520 -33.45 37.77 -18.20
CA LYS A 520 -32.99 37.76 -16.80
C LYS A 520 -32.98 36.36 -16.19
N ARG A 521 -33.96 35.49 -16.51
CA ARG A 521 -33.97 34.08 -16.09
C ARG A 521 -32.80 33.31 -16.72
N LYS A 522 -32.61 33.43 -18.03
CA LYS A 522 -31.48 32.83 -18.78
C LYS A 522 -30.13 33.30 -18.25
N PHE A 523 -29.98 34.61 -17.97
CA PHE A 523 -28.75 35.17 -17.38
C PHE A 523 -28.46 34.61 -15.98
N LYS A 524 -29.47 34.45 -15.11
CA LYS A 524 -29.28 33.80 -13.80
C LYS A 524 -28.83 32.34 -13.92
N ILE A 525 -29.41 31.58 -14.85
CA ILE A 525 -29.02 30.18 -15.12
C ILE A 525 -27.58 30.13 -15.66
N MET A 526 -27.25 30.99 -16.62
CA MET A 526 -25.91 31.08 -17.21
C MET A 526 -24.85 31.48 -16.18
N ASN A 527 -25.14 32.42 -15.28
CA ASN A 527 -24.23 32.73 -14.17
C ASN A 527 -24.06 31.52 -13.23
N HIS A 528 -25.14 30.83 -12.85
CA HIS A 528 -25.00 29.64 -12.03
C HIS A 528 -24.16 28.54 -12.70
N GLN A 529 -24.27 28.39 -14.03
CA GLN A 529 -23.38 27.50 -14.82
C GLN A 529 -21.93 28.01 -14.85
N ILE A 530 -21.69 29.32 -14.95
CA ILE A 530 -20.34 29.91 -14.88
C ILE A 530 -19.71 29.71 -13.49
N GLU A 531 -20.49 29.87 -12.43
CA GLU A 531 -20.07 29.62 -11.04
C GLU A 531 -19.78 28.12 -10.82
N GLN A 532 -20.65 27.21 -11.26
CA GLN A 532 -20.40 25.76 -11.27
C GLN A 532 -19.11 25.40 -12.03
N LEU A 533 -18.89 25.99 -13.21
CA LEU A 533 -17.68 25.76 -13.99
C LEU A 533 -16.42 26.32 -13.32
N LYS A 534 -16.51 27.42 -12.55
CA LYS A 534 -15.39 27.91 -11.70
C LYS A 534 -15.10 26.96 -10.54
N GLU A 535 -16.13 26.40 -9.90
CA GLU A 535 -15.98 25.37 -8.86
C GLU A 535 -15.38 24.09 -9.43
N GLU A 536 -15.79 23.66 -10.63
CA GLU A 536 -15.16 22.54 -11.33
C GLU A 536 -13.70 22.82 -11.71
N ILE A 537 -13.38 24.00 -12.24
CA ILE A 537 -12.01 24.39 -12.60
C ILE A 537 -11.13 24.40 -11.36
N THR A 538 -11.54 25.09 -10.29
CA THR A 538 -10.76 25.15 -9.05
C THR A 538 -10.62 23.78 -8.39
N SER A 539 -11.64 22.91 -8.45
CA SER A 539 -11.54 21.51 -8.00
C SER A 539 -10.51 20.71 -8.82
N LYS A 540 -10.51 20.87 -10.15
CA LYS A 540 -9.53 20.26 -11.05
C LYS A 540 -8.11 20.81 -10.84
N ASP A 541 -7.95 22.10 -10.55
CA ASP A 541 -6.67 22.71 -10.21
C ASP A 541 -6.09 22.14 -8.90
N HIS A 542 -6.91 21.99 -7.85
CA HIS A 542 -6.50 21.33 -6.61
C HIS A 542 -6.10 19.86 -6.85
N ALA A 543 -6.82 19.14 -7.71
CA ALA A 543 -6.46 17.78 -8.11
C ALA A 543 -5.13 17.73 -8.89
N LEU A 544 -4.92 18.64 -9.86
CA LEU A 544 -3.67 18.75 -10.63
C LEU A 544 -2.46 19.09 -9.73
N VAL A 545 -2.63 20.00 -8.77
CA VAL A 545 -1.59 20.33 -7.78
C VAL A 545 -1.27 19.11 -6.92
N LYS A 546 -2.28 18.34 -6.47
CA LYS A 546 -2.09 17.10 -5.72
C LYS A 546 -1.34 16.06 -6.55
N GLU A 547 -1.78 15.77 -7.78
CA GLU A 547 -1.11 14.84 -8.70
C GLU A 547 0.34 15.26 -8.98
N HIS A 548 0.63 16.56 -9.09
CA HIS A 548 2.00 17.07 -9.24
C HIS A 548 2.86 16.81 -7.98
N PHE A 549 2.31 16.95 -6.77
CA PHE A 549 3.01 16.58 -5.53
C PHE A 549 3.22 15.06 -5.41
N ASP A 550 2.21 14.25 -5.74
CA ASP A 550 2.31 12.79 -5.70
C ASP A 550 3.28 12.26 -6.78
N HIS A 551 3.29 12.82 -8.00
CA HIS A 551 4.30 12.53 -9.03
C HIS A 551 5.72 12.91 -8.57
N HIS A 552 5.88 14.09 -7.97
CA HIS A 552 7.19 14.54 -7.46
C HIS A 552 7.69 13.69 -6.27
N LYS A 553 6.78 13.10 -5.49
CA LYS A 553 7.09 12.10 -4.48
C LYS A 553 7.52 10.77 -5.12
N VAL A 554 6.78 10.28 -6.12
CA VAL A 554 7.11 9.05 -6.87
C VAL A 554 8.46 9.18 -7.58
N ASP A 555 8.80 10.32 -8.16
CA ASP A 555 10.13 10.54 -8.76
C ASP A 555 11.26 10.50 -7.71
N LYS A 556 11.03 11.02 -6.49
CA LYS A 556 11.99 10.90 -5.38
C LYS A 556 12.16 9.46 -4.92
N GLU A 557 11.07 8.70 -4.80
CA GLU A 557 11.11 7.27 -4.44
C GLU A 557 11.81 6.44 -5.53
N LYS A 558 11.53 6.72 -6.81
CA LYS A 558 12.19 6.17 -7.99
C LYS A 558 13.69 6.49 -8.03
N GLU A 559 14.11 7.70 -7.67
CA GLU A 559 15.53 8.05 -7.60
C GLU A 559 16.24 7.38 -6.41
N LEU A 560 15.58 7.25 -5.26
CA LEU A 560 16.09 6.47 -4.13
C LEU A 560 16.25 4.99 -4.51
N LEU A 561 15.24 4.39 -5.15
CA LEU A 561 15.28 3.00 -5.63
C LEU A 561 16.37 2.78 -6.69
N LYS A 562 16.60 3.72 -7.62
CA LYS A 562 17.76 3.66 -8.53
C LYS A 562 19.08 3.64 -7.76
N ASN A 563 19.24 4.52 -6.77
CA ASN A 563 20.48 4.61 -5.99
C ASN A 563 20.74 3.36 -5.15
N GLU A 564 19.68 2.77 -4.57
CA GLU A 564 19.77 1.49 -3.85
C GLU A 564 20.06 0.31 -4.81
N LEU A 565 19.42 0.27 -5.97
CA LEU A 565 19.69 -0.72 -7.03
C LEU A 565 21.12 -0.60 -7.58
N LEU A 566 21.67 0.61 -7.73
CA LEU A 566 23.07 0.84 -8.10
C LEU A 566 24.04 0.38 -7.00
N ARG A 567 23.69 0.62 -5.73
CA ARG A 567 24.46 0.11 -4.58
C ARG A 567 24.46 -1.43 -4.56
N ILE A 568 23.30 -2.05 -4.73
CA ILE A 568 23.14 -3.52 -4.78
C ILE A 568 23.93 -4.10 -5.96
N LYS A 569 23.85 -3.50 -7.15
CA LYS A 569 24.65 -3.92 -8.31
C LYS A 569 26.16 -3.85 -8.05
N LYS A 570 26.67 -2.78 -7.43
CA LYS A 570 28.09 -2.68 -7.05
C LYS A 570 28.47 -3.76 -6.02
N GLN A 571 27.59 -4.06 -5.06
CA GLN A 571 27.82 -5.10 -4.07
C GLN A 571 27.84 -6.51 -4.71
N ILE A 572 26.92 -6.79 -5.63
CA ILE A 572 26.89 -8.02 -6.44
C ILE A 572 28.20 -8.16 -7.21
N GLN A 573 28.60 -7.13 -7.98
CA GLN A 573 29.87 -7.13 -8.73
C GLN A 573 31.10 -7.38 -7.83
N SER A 574 31.15 -6.77 -6.63
CA SER A 574 32.22 -7.05 -5.68
C SER A 574 32.19 -8.48 -5.13
N SER A 575 31.01 -9.09 -5.00
CA SER A 575 30.84 -10.48 -4.56
C SER A 575 31.23 -11.46 -5.67
N GLU A 576 30.82 -11.21 -6.91
CA GLU A 576 31.21 -11.95 -8.11
C GLU A 576 32.74 -11.96 -8.29
N GLN A 577 33.39 -10.80 -8.09
CA GLN A 577 34.86 -10.67 -8.12
C GLN A 577 35.53 -11.50 -7.00
N ILE A 578 34.94 -11.57 -5.80
CA ILE A 578 35.44 -12.39 -4.70
C ILE A 578 35.25 -13.89 -4.98
N ILE A 579 34.09 -14.29 -5.51
CA ILE A 579 33.79 -15.68 -5.89
C ILE A 579 34.77 -16.15 -6.96
N LEU A 580 34.99 -15.37 -8.03
CA LEU A 580 35.95 -15.69 -9.08
C LEU A 580 37.37 -15.86 -8.54
N ASN A 581 37.80 -15.00 -7.61
CA ASN A 581 39.10 -15.15 -6.94
C ASN A 581 39.16 -16.43 -6.10
N GLN A 582 38.08 -16.80 -5.40
CA GLN A 582 38.00 -18.04 -4.61
C GLN A 582 37.98 -19.29 -5.51
N GLU A 583 37.33 -19.25 -6.68
CA GLU A 583 37.39 -20.34 -7.67
C GLU A 583 38.80 -20.53 -8.23
N LEU A 584 39.54 -19.43 -8.46
CA LEU A 584 40.95 -19.46 -8.84
C LEU A 584 41.86 -19.99 -7.73
N GLU A 585 41.57 -19.71 -6.45
CA GLU A 585 42.28 -20.33 -5.33
C GLU A 585 41.93 -21.82 -5.16
N VAL A 586 40.66 -22.20 -5.29
CA VAL A 586 40.21 -23.61 -5.20
C VAL A 586 40.82 -24.46 -6.32
N THR A 587 40.84 -23.97 -7.56
CA THR A 587 41.49 -24.69 -8.68
C THR A 587 43.01 -24.79 -8.52
N LYS A 588 43.66 -23.74 -8.00
CA LYS A 588 45.08 -23.79 -7.64
C LYS A 588 45.37 -24.79 -6.51
N LEU A 589 44.56 -24.82 -5.46
CA LEU A 589 44.68 -25.76 -4.33
C LEU A 589 44.41 -27.20 -4.79
N ALA A 590 43.42 -27.43 -5.65
CA ALA A 590 43.15 -28.74 -6.24
C ALA A 590 44.36 -29.27 -7.04
N LYS A 591 45.04 -28.40 -7.82
CA LYS A 591 46.27 -28.75 -8.53
C LYS A 591 47.42 -29.11 -7.58
N ILE A 592 47.60 -28.36 -6.49
CA ILE A 592 48.59 -28.66 -5.45
C ILE A 592 48.29 -30.00 -4.75
N ILE A 593 47.02 -30.29 -4.48
CA ILE A 593 46.59 -31.58 -3.91
C ILE A 593 46.88 -32.73 -4.88
N GLN A 594 46.59 -32.57 -6.18
CA GLN A 594 46.92 -33.58 -7.20
C GLN A 594 48.43 -33.83 -7.26
N GLU A 595 49.25 -32.77 -7.32
CA GLU A 595 50.72 -32.88 -7.34
C GLU A 595 51.25 -33.60 -6.10
N ALA A 596 50.67 -33.34 -4.92
CA ALA A 596 51.03 -34.01 -3.67
C ALA A 596 50.59 -35.48 -3.62
N ASP A 597 49.40 -35.83 -4.14
CA ASP A 597 48.94 -37.23 -4.21
C ASP A 597 49.69 -38.04 -5.27
N GLU A 598 50.09 -37.42 -6.39
CA GLU A 598 50.99 -38.04 -7.38
C GLU A 598 52.38 -38.33 -6.79
N GLU A 599 52.97 -37.37 -6.07
CA GLU A 599 54.27 -37.54 -5.41
C GLU A 599 54.22 -38.61 -4.32
N LYS A 600 53.17 -38.60 -3.47
CA LYS A 600 52.86 -39.65 -2.51
C LYS A 600 52.72 -41.03 -3.18
N GLN A 601 52.12 -41.12 -4.38
CA GLN A 601 52.06 -42.37 -5.13
C GLN A 601 53.43 -42.83 -5.67
N ARG A 602 54.37 -41.92 -5.97
CA ARG A 602 55.75 -42.28 -6.33
C ARG A 602 56.47 -42.87 -5.11
N GLN A 603 56.42 -42.16 -3.97
CA GLN A 603 57.06 -42.59 -2.72
C GLN A 603 56.54 -43.95 -2.22
N VAL A 604 55.23 -44.23 -2.36
CA VAL A 604 54.65 -45.55 -2.05
C VAL A 604 55.19 -46.65 -2.98
N LYS A 605 55.42 -46.37 -4.28
CA LYS A 605 56.02 -47.34 -5.22
C LYS A 605 57.49 -47.58 -4.90
N GLU A 606 58.26 -46.53 -4.65
CA GLU A 606 59.68 -46.61 -4.27
C GLU A 606 59.86 -47.39 -2.96
N TYR A 607 59.04 -47.12 -1.94
CA TYR A 607 59.02 -47.90 -0.70
C TYR A 607 58.65 -49.38 -0.95
N GLY A 608 57.75 -49.66 -1.89
CA GLY A 608 57.46 -51.01 -2.36
C GLY A 608 58.67 -51.71 -2.99
N CYS A 609 59.44 -51.01 -3.82
CA CYS A 609 60.71 -51.51 -4.37
C CYS A 609 61.74 -51.79 -3.26
N VAL A 610 61.92 -50.87 -2.31
CA VAL A 610 62.85 -51.05 -1.18
C VAL A 610 62.43 -52.23 -0.28
N ILE A 611 61.13 -52.49 -0.10
CA ILE A 611 60.63 -53.71 0.56
C ILE A 611 61.02 -54.96 -0.25
N HIS A 612 60.82 -54.95 -1.57
CA HIS A 612 61.12 -56.08 -2.44
C HIS A 612 62.62 -56.41 -2.44
N ASP A 613 63.48 -55.39 -2.53
CA ASP A 613 64.93 -55.54 -2.47
C ASP A 613 65.38 -56.06 -1.09
N ARG A 614 64.83 -55.50 0.00
CA ARG A 614 65.06 -55.98 1.37
C ARG A 614 64.70 -57.45 1.54
N ASP A 615 63.55 -57.87 1.03
CA ASP A 615 63.06 -59.25 1.20
C ASP A 615 63.80 -60.23 0.29
N THR A 616 64.23 -59.79 -0.90
CA THR A 616 65.14 -60.54 -1.78
C THR A 616 66.51 -60.72 -1.13
N LEU A 617 67.12 -59.66 -0.59
CA LEU A 617 68.39 -59.72 0.14
C LEU A 617 68.28 -60.57 1.40
N ARG A 618 67.14 -60.52 2.11
CA ARG A 618 66.85 -61.38 3.26
C ARG A 618 66.77 -62.85 2.86
N GLN A 619 66.14 -63.17 1.73
CA GLN A 619 66.08 -64.54 1.20
C GLN A 619 67.48 -65.04 0.79
N GLN A 620 68.27 -64.22 0.09
CA GLN A 620 69.66 -64.53 -0.25
C GLN A 620 70.53 -64.74 1.01
N LEU A 621 70.34 -63.94 2.06
CA LEU A 621 71.07 -64.08 3.32
C LEU A 621 70.69 -65.38 4.06
N ILE A 622 69.41 -65.79 4.02
CA ILE A 622 68.98 -67.09 4.57
C ILE A 622 69.66 -68.23 3.79
N GLN A 623 69.59 -68.22 2.46
CA GLN A 623 70.25 -69.22 1.60
C GLN A 623 71.76 -69.29 1.84
N ARG A 624 72.46 -68.15 1.95
CA ARG A 624 73.89 -68.08 2.27
C ARG A 624 74.21 -68.64 3.66
N ASN A 625 73.33 -68.43 4.66
CA ASN A 625 73.51 -69.01 5.99
C ASN A 625 73.26 -70.54 6.00
N GLU A 626 72.33 -71.04 5.19
CA GLU A 626 72.09 -72.48 4.99
C GLU A 626 73.27 -73.14 4.27
N GLU A 627 73.78 -72.54 3.19
CA GLU A 627 75.02 -72.94 2.50
C GLU A 627 76.20 -73.00 3.47
N LEU A 628 76.41 -71.95 4.29
CA LEU A 628 77.46 -71.91 5.31
C LEU A 628 77.28 -72.99 6.38
N HIS A 629 76.06 -73.27 6.84
CA HIS A 629 75.79 -74.33 7.80
C HIS A 629 76.14 -75.71 7.24
N VAL A 630 75.75 -76.00 5.99
CA VAL A 630 76.12 -77.22 5.26
C VAL A 630 77.64 -77.33 5.09
N LEU A 631 78.34 -76.23 4.80
CA LEU A 631 79.80 -76.20 4.73
C LEU A 631 80.46 -76.46 6.09
N TYR A 632 79.95 -75.89 7.19
CA TYR A 632 80.48 -76.13 8.53
C TYR A 632 80.31 -77.60 8.97
N GLU A 633 79.15 -78.21 8.74
CA GLU A 633 78.96 -79.65 9.02
C GLU A 633 79.83 -80.52 8.09
N LYS A 634 79.99 -80.17 6.81
CA LYS A 634 80.92 -80.87 5.90
C LYS A 634 82.37 -80.80 6.39
N ILE A 635 82.84 -79.64 6.86
CA ILE A 635 84.17 -79.46 7.45
C ILE A 635 84.31 -80.27 8.75
N LYS A 636 83.29 -80.29 9.60
CA LYS A 636 83.24 -81.04 10.87
C LYS A 636 83.29 -82.56 10.62
N ILE A 637 82.55 -83.06 9.63
CA ILE A 637 82.61 -84.46 9.16
C ILE A 637 84.01 -84.76 8.60
N GLN A 638 84.56 -83.91 7.72
CA GLN A 638 85.89 -84.11 7.16
C GLN A 638 87.00 -84.13 8.23
N ARG A 639 86.94 -83.23 9.23
CA ARG A 639 87.86 -83.23 10.39
C ARG A 639 87.74 -84.52 11.22
N SER A 640 86.52 -85.02 11.44
CA SER A 640 86.27 -86.29 12.14
C SER A 640 86.86 -87.48 11.37
N THR A 641 86.61 -87.56 10.05
CA THR A 641 87.18 -88.59 9.18
C THR A 641 88.70 -88.52 9.10
N LEU A 642 89.29 -87.32 8.98
CA LEU A 642 90.74 -87.12 8.96
C LEU A 642 91.39 -87.53 10.29
N SER A 643 90.76 -87.20 11.43
CA SER A 643 91.23 -87.62 12.76
C SER A 643 91.21 -89.15 12.92
N LYS A 644 90.13 -89.81 12.48
CA LYS A 644 90.03 -91.28 12.44
C LYS A 644 91.09 -91.92 11.54
N GLY A 645 91.26 -91.38 10.32
CA GLY A 645 92.28 -91.85 9.38
C GLY A 645 93.71 -91.64 9.89
N HIS A 646 93.98 -90.53 10.58
CA HIS A 646 95.27 -90.28 11.23
C HIS A 646 95.53 -91.27 12.37
N HIS A 647 94.51 -91.61 13.18
CA HIS A 647 94.63 -92.63 14.21
C HIS A 647 94.94 -94.01 13.62
N GLN A 648 94.18 -94.44 12.61
CA GLN A 648 94.41 -95.70 11.88
C GLN A 648 95.80 -95.75 11.22
N PHE A 649 96.27 -94.62 10.68
CA PHE A 649 97.63 -94.51 10.14
C PHE A 649 98.69 -94.63 11.24
N GLN A 650 98.50 -94.00 12.41
CA GLN A 650 99.41 -94.20 13.56
C GLN A 650 99.43 -95.65 14.04
N GLU A 651 98.29 -96.34 14.08
CA GLU A 651 98.23 -97.78 14.43
C GLU A 651 99.00 -98.62 13.41
N LYS A 652 98.76 -98.41 12.11
CA LYS A 652 99.52 -99.10 11.05
C LYS A 652 101.01 -98.76 11.10
N GLN A 653 101.40 -97.55 11.50
CA GLN A 653 102.81 -97.18 11.69
C GLN A 653 103.44 -97.77 12.97
N LYS A 654 102.64 -98.19 13.96
CA LYS A 654 103.11 -98.98 15.12
C LYS A 654 103.28 -100.45 14.72
N GLU A 655 102.32 -101.01 14.00
CA GLU A 655 102.35 -102.37 13.45
C GLU A 655 103.51 -102.58 12.47
N VAL A 656 103.75 -101.61 11.57
CA VAL A 656 104.94 -101.62 10.69
C VAL A 656 106.23 -101.54 11.52
N ARG A 657 106.27 -100.79 12.62
CA ARG A 657 107.44 -100.74 13.51
C ARG A 657 107.69 -102.05 14.25
N SER A 658 106.67 -102.66 14.86
CA SER A 658 106.84 -103.96 15.53
C SER A 658 107.18 -105.09 14.55
N LEU A 659 106.71 -105.01 13.29
CA LEU A 659 107.16 -105.91 12.22
C LEU A 659 108.63 -105.67 11.84
N HIS A 660 109.12 -104.42 11.75
CA HIS A 660 110.54 -104.14 11.53
C HIS A 660 111.41 -104.61 12.70
N GLU A 661 110.98 -104.39 13.94
CA GLU A 661 111.64 -104.89 15.16
C GLU A 661 111.69 -106.43 15.17
N ARG A 662 110.60 -107.10 14.76
CA ARG A 662 110.58 -108.58 14.67
C ARG A 662 111.45 -109.10 13.52
N ILE A 663 111.49 -108.42 12.37
CA ILE A 663 112.42 -108.73 11.28
C ILE A 663 113.86 -108.57 11.76
N HIS A 664 114.21 -107.46 12.43
CA HIS A 664 115.55 -107.25 12.97
C HIS A 664 115.93 -108.31 14.02
N SER A 665 114.98 -108.73 14.87
CA SER A 665 115.19 -109.83 15.82
C SER A 665 115.48 -111.14 15.08
N LEU A 666 114.70 -111.47 14.06
CA LEU A 666 114.89 -112.70 13.25
C LEU A 666 116.19 -112.66 12.43
N SER A 667 116.58 -111.50 11.91
CA SER A 667 117.89 -111.31 11.28
C SER A 667 119.03 -111.54 12.27
N PHE A 668 118.95 -110.95 13.47
CA PHE A 668 119.95 -111.16 14.51
C PHE A 668 120.01 -112.62 15.01
N GLU A 669 118.86 -113.28 15.20
CA GLU A 669 118.77 -114.72 15.50
C GLU A 669 119.48 -115.55 14.39
N LYS A 670 119.19 -115.27 13.12
CA LYS A 670 119.77 -115.96 11.95
C LYS A 670 121.27 -115.66 11.78
N ASP A 671 121.74 -114.44 12.01
CA ASP A 671 123.15 -114.08 11.91
C ASP A 671 123.95 -114.65 13.09
N ALA A 672 123.37 -114.72 14.29
CA ALA A 672 123.96 -115.44 15.42
C ALA A 672 124.09 -116.96 15.15
N SER A 673 123.10 -117.59 14.51
CA SER A 673 123.21 -118.98 14.06
C SER A 673 124.24 -119.16 12.93
N ASN A 674 124.39 -118.22 12.01
CA ASN A 674 125.48 -118.26 11.02
C ASN A 674 126.86 -118.22 11.69
N ASN A 675 127.07 -117.35 12.69
CA ASN A 675 128.34 -117.29 13.42
C ASN A 675 128.63 -118.60 14.21
N GLN A 676 127.58 -119.33 14.64
CA GLN A 676 127.74 -120.66 15.23
C GLN A 676 128.20 -121.71 14.21
N LEU A 677 127.78 -121.60 12.94
CA LEU A 677 128.23 -122.47 11.85
C LEU A 677 129.68 -122.20 11.43
N GLU A 678 130.17 -120.95 11.52
CA GLU A 678 131.59 -120.64 11.23
C GLU A 678 132.58 -121.39 12.14
N HIS A 679 132.14 -121.80 13.34
CA HIS A 679 132.95 -122.62 14.26
C HIS A 679 132.87 -124.13 13.97
N GLU A 680 131.94 -124.59 13.14
CA GLU A 680 131.72 -126.03 12.86
C GLU A 680 132.95 -126.67 12.20
N ASP A 681 133.56 -126.00 11.22
CA ASP A 681 134.73 -126.53 10.52
C ASP A 681 136.00 -126.51 11.38
N SER A 682 136.13 -125.56 12.32
CA SER A 682 137.21 -125.59 13.32
C SER A 682 137.07 -126.81 14.24
N LEU A 683 135.84 -127.09 14.70
CA LEU A 683 135.53 -128.26 15.51
C LEU A 683 135.78 -129.58 14.77
N LYS A 684 135.48 -129.66 13.46
CA LYS A 684 135.83 -130.83 12.63
C LYS A 684 137.34 -131.07 12.56
N HIS A 685 138.15 -130.02 12.43
CA HIS A 685 139.61 -130.15 12.40
C HIS A 685 140.20 -130.59 13.75
N GLU A 686 139.68 -130.07 14.88
CA GLU A 686 140.04 -130.58 16.20
C GLU A 686 139.58 -132.04 16.39
N LEU A 687 138.38 -132.41 15.93
CA LEU A 687 137.87 -133.77 16.02
C LEU A 687 138.76 -134.76 15.26
N PHE A 688 139.18 -134.44 14.03
CA PHE A 688 140.15 -135.26 13.29
C PHE A 688 141.54 -135.33 13.95
N ARG A 689 142.00 -134.26 14.61
CA ARG A 689 143.25 -134.30 15.39
C ARG A 689 143.11 -135.26 16.58
N LEU A 690 142.02 -135.10 17.35
CA LEU A 690 141.69 -135.91 18.52
C LEU A 690 141.45 -137.38 18.17
N GLU A 691 140.83 -137.71 17.03
CA GLU A 691 140.68 -139.10 16.57
C GLU A 691 142.03 -139.74 16.24
N LYS A 692 142.97 -138.98 15.66
CA LYS A 692 144.31 -139.47 15.33
C LYS A 692 145.17 -139.66 16.58
N GLU A 693 145.11 -138.72 17.52
CA GLU A 693 145.71 -138.83 18.87
C GLU A 693 145.09 -140.00 19.64
N LEU A 694 143.76 -140.15 19.61
CA LEU A 694 143.03 -141.26 20.24
C LEU A 694 143.36 -142.60 19.61
N LEU A 695 143.69 -142.69 18.32
CA LEU A 695 144.11 -143.94 17.67
C LEU A 695 145.53 -144.34 18.11
N GLN A 696 146.44 -143.37 18.27
CA GLN A 696 147.78 -143.59 18.82
C GLN A 696 147.73 -143.98 20.31
N GLU A 697 146.92 -143.28 21.10
CA GLU A 697 146.71 -143.67 22.49
C GLU A 697 145.93 -144.98 22.60
N LYS A 698 145.01 -145.34 21.70
CA LYS A 698 144.35 -146.67 21.74
C LYS A 698 145.33 -147.82 21.45
N THR A 699 146.30 -147.66 20.56
CA THR A 699 147.33 -148.72 20.35
C THR A 699 148.31 -148.80 21.51
N LYS A 700 148.68 -147.65 22.11
CA LYS A 700 149.52 -147.56 23.31
C LYS A 700 148.82 -148.09 24.58
N ILE A 701 147.55 -147.73 24.79
CA ILE A 701 146.67 -148.27 25.83
C ILE A 701 146.47 -149.77 25.62
N ARG A 702 146.37 -150.29 24.39
CA ARG A 702 146.26 -151.75 24.19
C ARG A 702 147.53 -152.51 24.62
N ALA A 703 148.71 -151.89 24.56
CA ALA A 703 149.93 -152.47 25.10
C ALA A 703 150.02 -152.35 26.63
N LEU A 704 149.52 -151.24 27.21
CA LEU A 704 149.58 -150.97 28.66
C LEU A 704 148.39 -151.54 29.45
N SER A 705 147.28 -151.87 28.78
CA SER A 705 146.07 -152.46 29.39
C SER A 705 146.16 -153.98 29.54
N ASP A 706 147.18 -154.61 28.95
CA ASP A 706 147.61 -155.96 29.33
C ASP A 706 148.49 -155.94 30.62
N GLU A 707 148.89 -154.75 31.12
CA GLU A 707 149.70 -154.57 32.33
C GLU A 707 148.95 -153.99 33.57
N LEU A 708 147.72 -153.46 33.46
CA LEU A 708 147.05 -152.75 34.58
C LEU A 708 145.55 -153.08 34.84
N ASP A 709 145.24 -153.35 36.12
CA ASP A 709 143.92 -153.69 36.70
C ASP A 709 143.22 -152.50 37.45
N HIS A 710 141.93 -152.19 37.14
CA HIS A 710 140.86 -151.57 38.01
C HIS A 710 140.99 -150.06 38.54
N PRO A 711 140.04 -149.33 39.26
CA PRO A 711 138.54 -149.01 39.14
C PRO A 711 137.88 -147.58 39.66
N LEU A 712 136.64 -147.13 39.19
CA LEU A 712 135.37 -146.45 39.81
C LEU A 712 135.08 -144.93 40.38
N ASN A 713 133.77 -144.35 40.46
CA ASN A 713 133.27 -142.99 41.08
C ASN A 713 131.68 -142.52 41.21
N VAL A 714 131.18 -141.40 41.93
CA VAL A 714 129.68 -140.92 42.20
C VAL A 714 129.27 -139.39 42.69
N HIS A 715 127.98 -138.82 42.73
CA HIS A 715 127.44 -137.44 43.31
C HIS A 715 125.83 -137.08 43.50
N ARG A 716 125.28 -135.88 44.05
CA ARG A 716 123.76 -135.48 44.30
C ARG A 716 123.12 -133.94 44.46
N TRP A 717 122.01 -133.57 45.25
CA TRP A 717 120.92 -132.41 45.15
C TRP A 717 120.38 -131.64 46.50
N ARG A 718 119.37 -130.67 46.81
CA ARG A 718 118.15 -129.80 46.33
C ARG A 718 117.67 -128.51 47.27
N LYS A 719 116.42 -127.85 47.21
CA LYS A 719 115.90 -126.49 47.85
C LYS A 719 114.32 -126.22 48.19
N LEU A 720 113.77 -125.07 48.80
CA LEU A 720 112.29 -124.68 49.19
C LEU A 720 111.75 -123.13 49.40
N GLU A 721 110.44 -122.78 49.79
CA GLU A 721 109.62 -121.43 49.68
C GLU A 721 108.40 -120.99 50.71
N GLY A 722 107.69 -119.76 50.72
CA GLY A 722 106.41 -119.30 51.55
C GLY A 722 105.78 -117.77 51.60
N SER A 723 104.53 -117.37 52.15
CA SER A 723 103.82 -115.96 52.32
C SER A 723 102.36 -115.76 53.06
N ASP A 724 101.71 -114.52 53.38
CA ASP A 724 100.18 -114.08 53.57
C ASP A 724 99.62 -112.59 54.12
N PRO A 725 98.48 -112.19 54.90
CA PRO A 725 97.50 -110.96 54.72
C PRO A 725 96.81 -110.03 55.92
N LYS A 726 95.76 -109.09 55.72
CA LYS A 726 94.91 -108.24 56.75
C LYS A 726 93.45 -107.65 56.33
N ARG A 727 92.39 -107.43 57.20
CA ARG A 727 90.99 -106.91 56.78
C ARG A 727 89.94 -106.07 57.64
N PHE A 728 89.90 -105.94 58.99
CA PHE A 728 88.65 -105.57 59.75
C PHE A 728 88.13 -104.09 59.75
N GLU A 729 88.97 -103.07 59.58
CA GLU A 729 88.61 -101.66 59.95
C GLU A 729 87.57 -100.95 59.07
N VAL A 730 87.31 -101.46 57.86
CA VAL A 730 86.52 -100.75 56.82
C VAL A 730 85.05 -100.58 57.22
N ILE A 731 84.47 -101.55 57.92
CA ILE A 731 83.02 -101.66 58.13
C ILE A 731 82.45 -100.53 58.99
N ARG A 732 83.16 -100.10 60.05
CA ARG A 732 82.68 -99.01 60.94
C ARG A 732 82.57 -97.65 60.24
N LYS A 733 83.30 -97.41 59.14
CA LYS A 733 83.25 -96.12 58.41
C LYS A 733 81.97 -95.97 57.58
N LEU A 734 81.37 -97.08 57.13
CA LEU A 734 80.24 -97.11 56.19
C LEU A 734 78.92 -96.61 56.80
N GLN A 735 78.61 -97.00 58.03
CA GLN A 735 77.33 -96.64 58.67
C GLN A 735 77.26 -95.16 59.10
N ALA A 736 78.42 -94.54 59.40
CA ALA A 736 78.50 -93.15 59.81
C ALA A 736 78.27 -92.16 58.65
N THR A 737 78.61 -92.54 57.42
CA THR A 737 78.38 -91.70 56.22
C THR A 737 76.92 -91.75 55.77
N GLN A 738 76.25 -92.91 55.83
CA GLN A 738 74.85 -93.06 55.42
C GLN A 738 73.90 -92.13 56.20
N LYS A 739 74.02 -92.02 57.53
CA LYS A 739 73.19 -91.09 58.33
C LYS A 739 73.43 -89.60 58.02
N LYS A 740 74.61 -89.22 57.53
CA LYS A 740 74.88 -87.84 57.07
C LYS A 740 74.28 -87.54 55.69
N LEU A 741 74.21 -88.56 54.82
CA LEU A 741 73.70 -88.41 53.45
C LEU A 741 72.20 -88.11 53.45
N ILE A 742 71.40 -88.88 54.20
CA ILE A 742 69.92 -88.74 54.26
C ILE A 742 69.51 -87.31 54.65
N LYS A 743 70.10 -86.77 55.73
CA LYS A 743 69.79 -85.41 56.20
C LYS A 743 70.15 -84.30 55.19
N LYS A 744 71.09 -84.56 54.27
CA LYS A 744 71.42 -83.62 53.18
C LYS A 744 70.46 -83.71 51.98
N TYR A 745 69.85 -84.87 51.74
CA TYR A 745 68.76 -84.97 50.76
C TYR A 745 67.52 -84.18 51.22
N GLU A 746 67.15 -84.28 52.49
CA GLU A 746 66.03 -83.52 53.09
C GLU A 746 66.22 -81.99 52.97
N GLU A 747 67.41 -81.48 53.31
CA GLU A 747 67.75 -80.05 53.15
C GLU A 747 67.77 -79.57 51.68
N THR A 748 67.98 -80.48 50.72
CA THR A 748 68.02 -80.14 49.29
C THR A 748 66.60 -80.09 48.73
N MET A 749 65.79 -81.12 48.99
CA MET A 749 64.38 -81.19 48.57
C MET A 749 63.56 -79.98 49.05
N LEU A 750 63.80 -79.50 50.27
CA LEU A 750 63.14 -78.29 50.80
C LEU A 750 63.54 -77.00 50.07
N LYS A 751 64.74 -76.93 49.48
CA LYS A 751 65.19 -75.78 48.68
C LYS A 751 64.65 -75.84 47.26
N ASP A 752 64.62 -77.02 46.65
CA ASP A 752 64.07 -77.21 45.31
C ASP A 752 62.57 -76.84 45.27
N LEU A 753 61.81 -77.22 46.31
CA LEU A 753 60.40 -76.82 46.46
C LEU A 753 60.23 -75.29 46.57
N LEU A 754 61.09 -74.62 47.34
CA LEU A 754 61.07 -73.17 47.51
C LEU A 754 61.42 -72.42 46.21
N ILE A 755 62.34 -72.97 45.40
CA ILE A 755 62.67 -72.43 44.07
C ILE A 755 61.44 -72.54 43.16
N LEU A 756 60.77 -73.70 43.15
CA LEU A 756 59.58 -73.96 42.33
C LEU A 756 58.42 -72.99 42.64
N GLU A 757 58.21 -72.65 43.91
CA GLU A 757 57.25 -71.60 44.30
C GLU A 757 57.65 -70.21 43.80
N LYS A 758 58.95 -69.85 43.87
CA LYS A 758 59.43 -68.53 43.42
C LYS A 758 59.41 -68.38 41.90
N GLU A 759 59.74 -69.44 41.15
CA GLU A 759 59.61 -69.44 39.68
C GLU A 759 58.15 -69.29 39.25
N LYS A 760 57.23 -69.99 39.91
CA LYS A 760 55.79 -69.85 39.65
C LYS A 760 55.30 -68.43 39.91
N LEU A 761 55.67 -67.86 41.07
CA LEU A 761 55.32 -66.47 41.43
C LEU A 761 55.90 -65.45 40.43
N TYR A 762 57.12 -65.69 39.93
CA TYR A 762 57.78 -64.85 38.93
C TYR A 762 57.08 -64.92 37.56
N VAL A 763 56.61 -66.10 37.13
CA VAL A 763 55.80 -66.25 35.90
C VAL A 763 54.44 -65.56 36.04
N GLU A 764 53.78 -65.69 37.20
CA GLU A 764 52.50 -65.00 37.48
C GLU A 764 52.68 -63.47 37.47
N LEU A 765 53.70 -62.93 38.15
CA LEU A 765 54.06 -61.50 38.12
C LEU A 765 54.39 -61.02 36.70
N LYS A 766 55.18 -61.78 35.92
CA LYS A 766 55.51 -61.45 34.53
C LYS A 766 54.26 -61.43 33.63
N THR A 767 53.30 -62.31 33.90
CA THR A 767 52.01 -62.38 33.17
C THR A 767 51.09 -61.21 33.54
N ILE A 768 51.14 -60.73 34.78
CA ILE A 768 50.42 -59.51 35.21
C ILE A 768 51.07 -58.26 34.60
N LEU A 769 52.40 -58.16 34.61
CA LEU A 769 53.13 -57.02 34.02
C LEU A 769 52.85 -56.90 32.51
N ALA A 770 52.85 -58.03 31.79
CA ALA A 770 52.51 -58.10 30.37
C ALA A 770 51.02 -57.82 30.05
N ARG A 771 50.16 -57.65 31.06
CA ARG A 771 48.74 -57.28 30.93
C ARG A 771 48.45 -55.82 31.34
N GLN A 772 49.42 -55.10 31.88
CA GLN A 772 49.28 -53.67 32.12
C GLN A 772 49.60 -52.91 30.82
N PRO A 773 48.71 -52.04 30.30
CA PRO A 773 49.04 -51.19 29.18
C PRO A 773 50.15 -50.22 29.58
N GLY A 774 51.17 -50.07 28.72
CA GLY A 774 52.28 -49.13 28.94
C GLY A 774 51.80 -47.68 28.97
N ALA A 775 52.63 -46.77 29.51
CA ALA A 775 52.27 -45.36 29.69
C ALA A 775 51.76 -44.69 28.41
N GLU A 776 52.41 -44.94 27.27
CA GLU A 776 51.99 -44.45 25.94
C GLU A 776 50.57 -44.90 25.56
N VAL A 777 50.16 -46.12 25.93
CA VAL A 777 48.82 -46.66 25.66
C VAL A 777 47.78 -46.02 26.60
N ALA A 778 48.18 -45.65 27.82
CA ALA A 778 47.32 -44.88 28.74
C ALA A 778 47.12 -43.44 28.26
N GLU A 779 48.16 -42.78 27.74
CA GLU A 779 48.07 -41.44 27.12
C GLU A 779 47.25 -41.49 25.82
N GLN A 780 47.49 -42.47 24.95
CA GLN A 780 46.65 -42.70 23.77
C GLN A 780 45.19 -42.93 24.15
N LEU A 781 44.89 -43.69 25.21
CA LEU A 781 43.51 -43.85 25.72
C LEU A 781 42.91 -42.56 26.29
N ALA A 782 43.72 -41.64 26.81
CA ALA A 782 43.25 -40.30 27.20
C ALA A 782 42.90 -39.46 25.97
N VAL A 783 43.80 -39.39 24.98
CA VAL A 783 43.58 -38.68 23.71
C VAL A 783 42.40 -39.26 22.93
N TYR A 784 42.23 -40.60 22.92
CA TYR A 784 41.06 -41.25 22.31
C TYR A 784 39.77 -40.96 23.08
N LYS A 785 39.80 -40.81 24.41
CA LYS A 785 38.62 -40.36 25.18
C LYS A 785 38.26 -38.91 24.90
N GLU A 786 39.23 -38.01 24.77
CA GLU A 786 38.96 -36.61 24.45
C GLU A 786 38.46 -36.43 23.02
N THR A 787 39.08 -37.11 22.04
CA THR A 787 38.61 -37.08 20.64
C THR A 787 37.25 -37.76 20.47
N LEU A 788 36.95 -38.84 21.20
CA LEU A 788 35.61 -39.43 21.26
C LEU A 788 34.58 -38.44 21.84
N LYS A 789 34.91 -37.76 22.94
CA LYS A 789 34.05 -36.74 23.58
C LYS A 789 33.83 -35.53 22.66
N ALA A 790 34.86 -35.10 21.93
CA ALA A 790 34.75 -34.07 20.90
C ALA A 790 33.86 -34.53 19.74
N LYS A 791 34.00 -35.79 19.27
CA LYS A 791 33.16 -36.36 18.22
C LYS A 791 31.71 -36.55 18.65
N GLN A 792 31.43 -36.93 19.90
CA GLN A 792 30.07 -36.97 20.44
C GLN A 792 29.46 -35.56 20.56
N ASN A 793 30.25 -34.53 20.88
CA ASN A 793 29.77 -33.16 20.86
C ASN A 793 29.54 -32.62 19.43
N GLN A 794 30.36 -33.01 18.44
CA GLN A 794 30.09 -32.74 17.02
C GLN A 794 28.83 -33.49 16.55
N MET A 795 28.65 -34.74 16.94
CA MET A 795 27.46 -35.55 16.64
C MET A 795 26.19 -34.91 17.20
N ARG A 796 26.20 -34.47 18.46
CA ARG A 796 25.05 -33.78 19.06
C ARG A 796 24.70 -32.48 18.34
N LYS A 797 25.69 -31.68 17.93
CA LYS A 797 25.46 -30.50 17.09
C LYS A 797 24.85 -30.85 15.74
N MET A 798 25.37 -31.88 15.06
CA MET A 798 24.78 -32.36 13.81
C MET A 798 23.38 -32.94 14.00
N GLU A 799 23.04 -33.53 15.16
CA GLU A 799 21.68 -33.94 15.51
C GLU A 799 20.74 -32.75 15.78
N GLU A 800 21.24 -31.67 16.37
CA GLU A 800 20.53 -30.41 16.59
C GLU A 800 20.28 -29.68 15.25
N GLU A 801 21.30 -29.58 14.40
CA GLU A 801 21.20 -29.09 13.02
C GLU A 801 20.22 -29.95 12.19
N LEU A 802 20.31 -31.29 12.27
CA LEU A 802 19.37 -32.20 11.59
C LEU A 802 17.94 -32.05 12.10
N LYS A 803 17.72 -31.72 13.38
CA LYS A 803 16.39 -31.38 13.91
C LYS A 803 15.88 -30.05 13.34
N MET A 804 16.74 -29.04 13.22
CA MET A 804 16.39 -27.76 12.59
C MET A 804 16.04 -27.95 11.10
N TYR A 805 16.84 -28.70 10.33
CA TYR A 805 16.49 -29.01 8.94
C TYR A 805 15.21 -29.84 8.81
N LYS A 806 14.92 -30.76 9.75
CA LYS A 806 13.64 -31.49 9.79
C LYS A 806 12.45 -30.58 10.11
N LEU A 807 12.62 -29.57 10.97
CA LEU A 807 11.60 -28.54 11.21
C LEU A 807 11.35 -27.71 9.95
N GLN A 808 12.41 -27.22 9.31
CA GLN A 808 12.34 -26.43 8.08
C GLN A 808 11.70 -27.22 6.91
N VAL A 809 12.01 -28.52 6.77
CA VAL A 809 11.37 -29.40 5.78
C VAL A 809 9.88 -29.65 6.11
N ASN A 810 9.52 -29.72 7.39
CA ASN A 810 8.11 -29.80 7.79
C ASN A 810 7.35 -28.47 7.58
N GLU A 811 8.03 -27.33 7.70
CA GLU A 811 7.49 -26.01 7.34
C GLU A 811 7.25 -25.93 5.83
N TYR A 812 8.26 -26.21 5.00
CA TYR A 812 8.10 -26.27 3.55
C TYR A 812 7.05 -27.30 3.10
N ARG A 813 6.86 -28.42 3.80
CA ARG A 813 5.75 -29.34 3.53
C ARG A 813 4.39 -28.70 3.84
N ARG A 814 4.23 -27.98 4.96
CA ARG A 814 2.97 -27.25 5.24
C ARG A 814 2.73 -26.16 4.21
N ASP A 815 3.76 -25.44 3.79
CA ASP A 815 3.66 -24.40 2.77
C ASP A 815 3.25 -25.02 1.41
N GLN A 816 3.81 -26.17 1.04
CA GLN A 816 3.36 -26.96 -0.11
C GLN A 816 1.90 -27.44 0.06
N GLU A 817 1.50 -27.96 1.21
CA GLU A 817 0.12 -28.37 1.49
C GLU A 817 -0.89 -27.19 1.52
N LEU A 818 -0.43 -25.97 1.77
CA LEU A 818 -1.23 -24.75 1.67
C LEU A 818 -1.32 -24.27 0.22
N LEU A 819 -0.20 -24.25 -0.51
CA LEU A 819 -0.15 -23.90 -1.93
C LEU A 819 -0.94 -24.90 -2.81
N GLU A 820 -0.92 -26.20 -2.48
CA GLU A 820 -1.72 -27.21 -3.17
C GLU A 820 -3.23 -27.00 -2.88
N LYS A 821 -3.60 -26.56 -1.67
CA LYS A 821 -4.99 -26.19 -1.33
C LYS A 821 -5.42 -24.89 -2.00
N GLU A 822 -4.55 -23.88 -2.11
CA GLU A 822 -4.84 -22.65 -2.85
C GLU A 822 -4.95 -22.92 -4.36
N LYS A 823 -4.08 -23.77 -4.91
CA LYS A 823 -4.18 -24.26 -6.28
C LYS A 823 -5.51 -24.99 -6.50
N GLN A 824 -5.89 -25.94 -5.63
CA GLN A 824 -7.19 -26.62 -5.71
C GLN A 824 -8.36 -25.63 -5.59
N ARG A 825 -8.25 -24.61 -4.72
CA ARG A 825 -9.26 -23.55 -4.62
C ARG A 825 -9.38 -22.76 -5.92
N LEU A 826 -8.25 -22.37 -6.54
CA LEU A 826 -8.20 -21.68 -7.82
C LEU A 826 -8.68 -22.56 -9.00
N GLU A 827 -8.37 -23.85 -8.99
CA GLU A 827 -8.89 -24.83 -9.95
C GLU A 827 -10.41 -24.97 -9.82
N HIS A 828 -10.94 -25.05 -8.59
CA HIS A 828 -12.38 -25.02 -8.35
C HIS A 828 -13.03 -23.68 -8.73
N GLU A 829 -12.46 -22.54 -8.36
CA GLU A 829 -12.94 -21.20 -8.76
C GLU A 829 -12.95 -21.03 -10.29
N TRP A 830 -11.95 -21.59 -11.00
CA TRP A 830 -11.87 -21.58 -12.46
C TRP A 830 -12.88 -22.54 -13.11
N ILE A 831 -13.05 -23.75 -12.57
CA ILE A 831 -14.09 -24.70 -13.00
C ILE A 831 -15.48 -24.09 -12.80
N ASP A 832 -15.73 -23.41 -11.68
CA ASP A 832 -16.98 -22.69 -11.42
C ASP A 832 -17.19 -21.53 -12.41
N ALA A 833 -16.14 -20.78 -12.75
CA ALA A 833 -16.20 -19.73 -13.76
C ALA A 833 -16.50 -20.29 -15.17
N GLN A 834 -15.89 -21.43 -15.54
CA GLN A 834 -16.20 -22.15 -16.77
C GLN A 834 -17.64 -22.70 -16.78
N LEU A 835 -18.10 -23.33 -15.71
CA LEU A 835 -19.47 -23.84 -15.58
C LEU A 835 -20.51 -22.70 -15.65
N ARG A 836 -20.20 -21.51 -15.13
CA ARG A 836 -21.05 -20.32 -15.29
C ARG A 836 -21.06 -19.80 -16.73
N GLN A 837 -19.94 -19.84 -17.45
CA GLN A 837 -19.90 -19.51 -18.89
C GLN A 837 -20.69 -20.51 -19.74
N TYR A 838 -20.52 -21.82 -19.52
CA TYR A 838 -21.28 -22.84 -20.26
C TYR A 838 -22.77 -22.88 -19.87
N GLY A 839 -23.10 -22.68 -18.59
CA GLY A 839 -24.48 -22.59 -18.11
C GLY A 839 -25.25 -21.40 -18.70
N ALA A 840 -24.58 -20.29 -18.99
CA ALA A 840 -25.16 -19.16 -19.70
C ALA A 840 -25.34 -19.39 -21.22
N GLY A 841 -24.68 -20.41 -21.80
CA GLY A 841 -24.75 -20.74 -23.23
C GLY A 841 -25.87 -21.70 -23.62
N SER A 842 -26.31 -22.58 -22.71
CA SER A 842 -27.24 -23.68 -23.02
C SER A 842 -28.73 -23.30 -22.88
N SER A 843 -29.15 -22.25 -23.59
CA SER A 843 -30.57 -21.89 -23.79
C SER A 843 -31.04 -22.14 -25.23
N SER A 844 -30.47 -23.14 -25.92
CA SER A 844 -30.91 -23.56 -27.26
C SER A 844 -30.62 -25.03 -27.55
N ASN A 845 -31.53 -25.63 -28.33
CA ASN A 845 -31.48 -26.94 -28.99
C ASN A 845 -31.43 -28.24 -28.14
N GLN A 846 -32.52 -28.99 -28.31
CA GLN A 846 -32.59 -30.44 -28.23
C GLN A 846 -31.50 -31.09 -29.11
N PHE A 847 -30.92 -32.22 -28.70
CA PHE A 847 -31.41 -33.56 -29.08
C PHE A 847 -30.63 -34.62 -28.28
N GLY A 848 -31.22 -35.81 -28.10
CA GLY A 848 -30.64 -36.86 -27.27
C GLY A 848 -29.66 -37.77 -27.99
N VAL A 849 -28.85 -38.48 -27.20
CA VAL A 849 -28.58 -39.93 -27.25
C VAL A 849 -27.85 -40.29 -25.96
N GLY A 850 -28.29 -41.32 -25.25
CA GLY A 850 -27.62 -41.82 -24.05
C GLY A 850 -26.82 -43.08 -24.34
N ILE A 851 -25.74 -43.31 -23.58
CA ILE A 851 -25.08 -44.61 -23.43
C ILE A 851 -24.77 -44.81 -21.94
N LEU A 852 -25.05 -46.02 -21.45
CA LEU A 852 -24.70 -46.47 -20.10
C LEU A 852 -23.22 -46.87 -20.05
N PHE A 853 -22.52 -46.57 -18.96
CA PHE A 853 -21.59 -47.55 -18.40
C PHE A 853 -21.39 -47.34 -16.89
N SER A 854 -21.71 -48.37 -16.11
CA SER A 854 -21.49 -48.43 -14.66
C SER A 854 -20.09 -48.96 -14.35
N GLY A 855 -19.28 -48.19 -13.61
CA GLY A 855 -17.94 -48.59 -13.17
C GLY A 855 -17.78 -48.46 -11.65
N SER A 856 -18.25 -49.44 -10.90
CA SER A 856 -18.18 -49.47 -9.44
C SER A 856 -16.94 -50.19 -8.92
N THR A 857 -16.12 -49.52 -8.11
CA THR A 857 -15.15 -50.18 -7.20
C THR A 857 -14.68 -49.22 -6.10
N PRO A 858 -14.99 -49.48 -4.83
CA PRO A 858 -14.28 -48.91 -3.68
C PRO A 858 -13.26 -49.92 -3.11
N GLU A 859 -12.08 -49.47 -2.68
CA GLU A 859 -11.29 -50.06 -1.57
C GLU A 859 -9.93 -49.35 -1.41
N SER A 860 -9.76 -48.52 -0.37
CA SER A 860 -8.73 -48.60 0.69
C SER A 860 -8.82 -47.41 1.65
#